data_AF-A0A955V1A2-F1
#
_entry.id   AF-A0A955V1A2-F1
#
_cell.length_a   1.000
_cell.length_b   1.000
_cell.length_c   1.000
_cell.angle_alpha   90.00
_cell.angle_beta   90.00
_cell.angle_gamma   90.00
#
_symmetry.space_group_name_H-M   'P 1'
#
loop_
_entity.id
_entity.type
_entity.pdbx_description
1 polymer ?
#
loop_
_entity_poly.entity_id
_entity_poly.type
_entity_poly.pdbx_seq_one_letter_code
_entity_poly.pdbx_strand_id
1 'polypeptide(L)'
;MRKAILSLALVATLVPAAHAADVETDLALFSTSVSPNVVILMDNSGSMDNAVWHPNFDPTATSPGCAVFNNNSSYVIGASTSGGWYTFCGRTRWLYNDPAATGQTLWLGRYLNWYFDPAHDTEANEILTGTATRVCDGTTFLKYQRSRITAAKQVVMDTICELDASRDVRVGLAIFRDGADPHGGYLRVGADDPSTTQFTALENAVSATDADTWTPLGESLFQIYTYFMTRDSTKSPVGQNGTTAFPLYRYSTSTSGNGGQYLSSMSSVIPSPVQYECQKNFVVIITDGEPTMDDFDTDGTNEDLGFGQFAQLIGDYNADGEVETGYASEGALYLDDIAKFMATNDFDTTLAGDQLIDVYTIGFTTSGAANALLDKTAAQGNGIFFTSNSAEELTVAITSAITNILEKTQSFTAATVPSARTTDGGSFFTSFFLPSAKRALWEGHVRAFTIDAAGNILDSLGNCALDDPDGGGECNSGPFFPSALEWWDAAAQVPAAGSRKLYTSKVVSGNATRVDFSSALTAADLGIQAFAVPPASAPNPIYPGSVALNEEGLADEVVSYARGCNFATGVSGADVSATVACAGRTPMLGDIFHSAPLVVSRPRVLWPDASYLAFKSTYATRDRMLYVGANDGFLHAVHAGSWQAGATPPSYDAGTGGEKFGFMPWYARKNIKNLYVDRPDDRTHYVDGSPQAADVWIHPTATTASKNLSGSEWKTVLVGAMRGGGPVTYALDVTNPASGSYPGYMWEFPKETDPDNAAVATSFLPFVGETWGQPIITRVRVNVAANTNGSAGYERWVAVVTGGYDTTGDPNDPVNYDPNGTKGRSISIIDVKTGEVLASKRYDPTASDAAKDMLYAIPSTPSVLDIDADGFADVIYVGDLGGQVFKWVVSPVGEDRVNDGSPASDYSQPNWDFSVFFQAPTTFDGSTGTTYYKSFYFPPAAAKLGSSLWLSFGSGERKNLNFPGIPGLDENNRFYVAKDADPENTLGVAAPVVETDLTDVSGSSACASLSTPGYFFTLPDGEKFVTRTDIFAGLVFVASYVPPVTTDPCNQIGNAAIYIFSLACGEGYFVDGSGNADRKLDLDVAMPTDPQVSVGPDGKDNRIYIELSNAELMSIGMPDVDGAVTSLYWRMLD
;
A
#
# COMPACT_ATOMS: atom_id res chain seq x y z
N MET A 1 -38.59 -63.34 34.43
CA MET A 1 -39.95 -63.00 33.98
C MET A 1 -40.02 -61.50 33.71
N ARG A 2 -40.42 -61.13 32.47
CA ARG A 2 -41.07 -59.87 31.99
C ARG A 2 -40.43 -58.51 32.35
N LYS A 3 -39.78 -57.83 31.40
CA LYS A 3 -40.30 -56.74 30.48
C LYS A 3 -40.79 -55.50 31.25
N ALA A 4 -40.54 -54.23 30.92
CA ALA A 4 -39.68 -53.47 30.00
C ALA A 4 -40.10 -52.00 30.22
N ILE A 5 -39.21 -51.01 30.36
CA ILE A 5 -39.52 -49.58 30.10
C ILE A 5 -38.26 -48.89 29.51
N LEU A 6 -38.47 -48.25 28.36
CA LEU A 6 -37.55 -47.44 27.56
C LEU A 6 -37.04 -46.19 28.29
N SER A 7 -35.76 -45.84 28.09
CA SER A 7 -35.29 -44.45 27.92
C SER A 7 -33.94 -44.47 27.18
N LEU A 8 -33.85 -43.72 26.10
CA LEU A 8 -32.72 -43.61 25.16
C LEU A 8 -31.41 -43.22 25.87
N ALA A 9 -30.32 -43.91 25.52
CA ALA A 9 -28.96 -43.54 25.89
C ALA A 9 -28.42 -42.48 24.91
N LEU A 10 -28.16 -41.27 25.40
CA LEU A 10 -27.30 -40.29 24.73
C LEU A 10 -25.92 -40.41 25.36
N VAL A 11 -24.99 -41.02 24.63
CA VAL A 11 -23.55 -41.01 24.94
C VAL A 11 -23.07 -39.59 24.68
N ALA A 12 -22.84 -38.83 25.74
CA ALA A 12 -22.11 -37.57 25.66
C ALA A 12 -20.62 -37.91 25.40
N THR A 13 -20.21 -37.88 24.14
CA THR A 13 -18.80 -37.75 23.78
C THR A 13 -18.35 -36.36 24.23
N LEU A 14 -17.60 -36.32 25.33
CA LEU A 14 -16.68 -35.22 25.65
C LEU A 14 -15.68 -35.12 24.50
N VAL A 15 -16.00 -34.29 23.51
CA VAL A 15 -15.03 -33.78 22.56
C VAL A 15 -14.24 -32.73 23.34
N PRO A 16 -12.91 -32.90 23.55
CA PRO A 16 -12.09 -31.78 24.00
C PRO A 16 -12.29 -30.66 22.97
N ALA A 17 -12.64 -29.47 23.44
CA ALA A 17 -12.73 -28.30 22.58
C ALA A 17 -11.38 -28.12 21.90
N ALA A 18 -11.31 -28.52 20.62
CA ALA A 18 -10.25 -28.07 19.75
C ALA A 18 -10.39 -26.56 19.71
N HIS A 19 -9.40 -25.85 20.24
CA HIS A 19 -9.15 -24.49 19.80
C HIS A 19 -9.03 -24.58 18.29
N ALA A 20 -10.03 -24.06 17.57
CA ALA A 20 -9.83 -23.68 16.20
C ALA A 20 -8.68 -22.69 16.23
N ALA A 21 -7.54 -23.09 15.69
CA ALA A 21 -6.55 -22.14 15.24
C ALA A 21 -7.26 -21.37 14.12
N ASP A 22 -7.87 -20.25 14.48
CA ASP A 22 -8.25 -19.26 13.48
C ASP A 22 -6.94 -18.89 12.78
N VAL A 23 -6.87 -19.20 11.50
CA VAL A 23 -5.82 -18.71 10.61
C VAL A 23 -6.10 -17.23 10.46
N GLU A 24 -5.69 -16.44 11.46
CA GLU A 24 -5.85 -15.00 11.42
C GLU A 24 -4.81 -14.43 10.47
N THR A 25 -5.30 -14.03 9.29
CA THR A 25 -4.54 -13.35 8.25
C THR A 25 -4.31 -11.90 8.63
N ASP A 26 -3.14 -11.37 8.25
CA ASP A 26 -2.76 -9.95 8.32
C ASP A 26 -3.86 -8.99 7.79
N LEU A 27 -4.79 -9.47 6.95
CA LEU A 27 -5.97 -8.72 6.48
C LEU A 27 -6.75 -7.99 7.57
N ALA A 28 -6.93 -8.59 8.74
CA ALA A 28 -7.71 -8.00 9.83
C ALA A 28 -7.09 -6.70 10.39
N LEU A 29 -5.79 -6.47 10.15
CA LEU A 29 -5.08 -5.25 10.52
C LEU A 29 -5.28 -4.10 9.50
N PHE A 30 -5.76 -4.40 8.29
CA PHE A 30 -5.76 -3.45 7.16
C PHE A 30 -7.11 -3.25 6.49
N SER A 31 -8.12 -4.07 6.79
CA SER A 31 -9.50 -3.69 6.50
C SER A 31 -9.86 -2.52 7.41
N THR A 32 -10.40 -1.44 6.84
CA THR A 32 -11.11 -0.44 7.65
C THR A 32 -12.08 -1.20 8.53
N SER A 33 -11.88 -1.23 9.84
CA SER A 33 -12.84 -1.89 10.74
C SER A 33 -14.24 -1.27 10.60
N VAL A 34 -14.30 -0.04 10.05
CA VAL A 34 -15.53 0.66 9.70
C VAL A 34 -15.48 1.19 8.26
N SER A 35 -16.39 0.72 7.39
CA SER A 35 -16.51 1.24 6.01
C SER A 35 -16.90 2.73 5.98
N PRO A 36 -16.31 3.55 5.11
CA PRO A 36 -16.66 4.96 4.96
C PRO A 36 -18.08 5.15 4.41
N ASN A 37 -18.68 6.30 4.74
CA ASN A 37 -19.96 6.74 4.18
C ASN A 37 -19.72 7.65 2.97
N VAL A 38 -20.34 7.36 1.83
CA VAL A 38 -20.29 8.19 0.62
C VAL A 38 -21.71 8.53 0.19
N VAL A 39 -22.04 9.82 0.16
CA VAL A 39 -23.31 10.31 -0.40
C VAL A 39 -23.05 10.93 -1.76
N ILE A 40 -23.68 10.37 -2.80
CA ILE A 40 -23.63 10.94 -4.16
C ILE A 40 -24.82 11.89 -4.31
N LEU A 41 -24.56 13.18 -4.48
CA LEU A 41 -25.56 14.17 -4.89
C LEU A 41 -25.60 14.21 -6.42
N MET A 42 -26.65 13.62 -6.99
CA MET A 42 -26.84 13.56 -8.43
C MET A 42 -27.82 14.64 -8.88
N ASP A 43 -27.36 15.50 -9.77
CA ASP A 43 -28.16 16.54 -10.41
C ASP A 43 -29.29 15.94 -11.27
N ASN A 44 -30.51 16.34 -10.95
CA ASN A 44 -31.73 16.00 -11.67
C ASN A 44 -32.48 17.26 -12.14
N SER A 45 -31.75 18.37 -12.32
CA SER A 45 -32.29 19.60 -12.88
C SER A 45 -32.68 19.44 -14.35
N GLY A 46 -33.53 20.33 -14.86
CA GLY A 46 -34.00 20.30 -16.24
C GLY A 46 -32.89 20.50 -17.28
N SER A 47 -31.72 21.06 -16.91
CA SER A 47 -30.57 21.13 -17.83
C SER A 47 -29.99 19.75 -18.16
N MET A 48 -30.18 18.77 -17.27
CA MET A 48 -29.74 17.40 -17.48
C MET A 48 -30.50 16.68 -18.61
N ASP A 49 -31.59 17.24 -19.14
CA ASP A 49 -32.25 16.75 -20.36
C ASP A 49 -31.49 17.12 -21.65
N ASN A 50 -30.41 17.90 -21.58
CA ASN A 50 -29.56 18.17 -22.75
C ASN A 50 -28.88 16.89 -23.25
N ALA A 51 -28.68 16.81 -24.57
CA ALA A 51 -27.90 15.78 -25.22
C ALA A 51 -26.47 15.75 -24.67
N VAL A 52 -25.97 14.56 -24.36
CA VAL A 52 -24.55 14.38 -24.00
C VAL A 52 -23.68 14.74 -25.21
N TRP A 53 -22.53 15.37 -24.95
CA TRP A 53 -21.63 15.74 -26.04
C TRP A 53 -20.75 14.58 -26.47
N HIS A 54 -20.39 14.60 -27.75
CA HIS A 54 -19.35 13.74 -28.28
C HIS A 54 -17.97 14.23 -27.80
N PRO A 55 -17.01 13.35 -27.46
CA PRO A 55 -15.70 13.76 -26.95
C PRO A 55 -14.91 14.74 -27.85
N ASN A 56 -15.11 14.69 -29.17
CA ASN A 56 -14.47 15.62 -30.12
C ASN A 56 -15.11 17.02 -30.16
N PHE A 57 -16.17 17.28 -29.39
CA PHE A 57 -16.77 18.59 -29.30
C PHE A 57 -16.03 19.47 -28.29
N ASP A 58 -15.46 20.58 -28.78
CA ASP A 58 -14.89 21.62 -27.92
C ASP A 58 -15.93 22.73 -27.67
N PRO A 59 -16.48 22.84 -26.45
CA PRO A 59 -17.47 23.86 -26.11
C PRO A 59 -16.88 25.30 -26.14
N THR A 60 -15.56 25.45 -26.07
CA THR A 60 -14.86 26.74 -26.01
C THR A 60 -14.44 27.28 -27.38
N ALA A 61 -14.59 26.49 -28.44
CA ALA A 61 -14.18 26.88 -29.79
C ALA A 61 -14.77 28.23 -30.24
N THR A 62 -13.92 29.09 -30.80
CA THR A 62 -14.27 30.48 -31.14
C THR A 62 -15.25 30.63 -32.31
N SER A 63 -15.43 29.60 -33.14
CA SER A 63 -16.46 29.58 -34.18
C SER A 63 -16.80 28.15 -34.57
N PRO A 64 -18.02 27.65 -34.29
CA PRO A 64 -18.52 26.48 -35.01
C PRO A 64 -18.73 26.88 -36.48
N GLY A 65 -18.39 26.02 -37.45
CA GLY A 65 -18.44 26.40 -38.87
C GLY A 65 -19.87 26.47 -39.45
N CYS A 66 -20.89 26.03 -38.70
CA CYS A 66 -22.30 26.35 -38.91
C CYS A 66 -22.74 27.47 -37.94
N ALA A 67 -23.66 28.35 -38.37
CA ALA A 67 -24.15 29.47 -37.55
C ALA A 67 -25.69 29.63 -37.64
N VAL A 68 -26.40 28.51 -37.63
CA VAL A 68 -27.88 28.48 -37.75
C VAL A 68 -28.55 28.67 -36.39
N PHE A 69 -27.94 28.11 -35.34
CA PHE A 69 -28.49 28.12 -33.99
C PHE A 69 -27.78 29.16 -33.13
N ASN A 70 -28.49 29.75 -32.16
CA ASN A 70 -27.86 30.57 -31.14
C ASN A 70 -27.06 29.63 -30.22
N ASN A 71 -25.76 29.89 -30.09
CA ASN A 71 -24.85 29.04 -29.32
C ASN A 71 -25.27 28.83 -27.87
N ASN A 72 -25.98 29.79 -27.27
CA ASN A 72 -26.32 29.80 -25.85
C ASN A 72 -27.79 29.45 -25.60
N SER A 73 -28.51 28.93 -26.60
CA SER A 73 -29.90 28.52 -26.46
C SER A 73 -30.03 27.01 -26.63
N SER A 74 -30.87 26.38 -25.81
CA SER A 74 -31.25 24.99 -26.00
C SER A 74 -32.48 24.88 -26.91
N TYR A 75 -32.47 23.85 -27.74
CA TYR A 75 -33.50 23.58 -28.75
C TYR A 75 -34.13 22.22 -28.51
N VAL A 76 -35.44 22.15 -28.75
CA VAL A 76 -36.22 20.92 -28.68
C VAL A 76 -36.47 20.39 -30.08
N ILE A 77 -36.42 19.07 -30.25
CA ILE A 77 -36.85 18.42 -31.49
C ILE A 77 -38.39 18.38 -31.52
N GLY A 78 -39.01 18.86 -32.60
CA GLY A 78 -40.47 18.86 -32.73
C GLY A 78 -41.06 17.46 -32.51
N ALA A 79 -42.21 17.40 -31.81
CA ALA A 79 -42.87 16.27 -31.12
C ALA A 79 -42.92 14.85 -31.77
N SER A 80 -41.81 14.32 -32.28
CA SER A 80 -41.65 12.90 -32.60
C SER A 80 -41.07 12.17 -31.38
N THR A 81 -41.60 10.99 -31.09
CA THR A 81 -41.24 10.21 -29.89
C THR A 81 -39.85 9.55 -29.97
N SER A 82 -39.19 9.57 -31.13
CA SER A 82 -37.93 8.85 -31.36
C SER A 82 -36.85 9.66 -32.09
N GLY A 83 -37.10 10.93 -32.43
CA GLY A 83 -36.19 11.75 -33.24
C GLY A 83 -36.58 11.87 -34.71
N GLY A 84 -35.72 12.53 -35.51
CA GLY A 84 -35.98 12.83 -36.92
C GLY A 84 -34.74 13.26 -37.70
N TRP A 85 -34.83 13.17 -39.03
CA TRP A 85 -33.81 13.69 -39.94
C TRP A 85 -34.06 15.18 -40.22
N TYR A 86 -33.06 16.00 -39.93
CA TYR A 86 -33.10 17.44 -40.16
C TYR A 86 -31.97 17.86 -41.09
N THR A 87 -32.18 18.94 -41.85
CA THR A 87 -31.15 19.48 -42.75
C THR A 87 -30.83 20.92 -42.38
N PHE A 88 -29.63 21.13 -41.87
CA PHE A 88 -29.07 22.45 -41.57
C PHE A 88 -27.65 22.52 -42.12
N CYS A 89 -27.18 23.71 -42.48
CA CYS A 89 -25.81 23.91 -43.01
C CYS A 89 -25.41 22.96 -44.16
N GLY A 90 -26.38 22.51 -44.97
CA GLY A 90 -26.15 21.62 -46.11
C GLY A 90 -25.95 20.14 -45.76
N ARG A 91 -26.11 19.74 -44.50
CA ARG A 91 -25.99 18.35 -44.04
C ARG A 91 -27.31 17.85 -43.47
N THR A 92 -27.70 16.63 -43.84
CA THR A 92 -28.85 15.94 -43.26
C THR A 92 -28.34 15.04 -42.13
N ARG A 93 -28.79 15.28 -40.90
CA ARG A 93 -28.38 14.53 -39.70
C ARG A 93 -29.59 14.07 -38.90
N TRP A 94 -29.41 13.00 -38.14
CA TRP A 94 -30.41 12.49 -37.21
C TRP A 94 -30.29 13.25 -35.89
N LEU A 95 -31.38 13.89 -35.46
CA LEU A 95 -31.52 14.38 -34.08
C LEU A 95 -32.43 13.40 -33.34
N TYR A 96 -31.96 12.86 -32.22
CA TYR A 96 -32.66 11.85 -31.45
C TYR A 96 -33.42 12.48 -30.28
N ASN A 97 -34.58 11.91 -29.95
CA ASN A 97 -35.15 12.04 -28.62
C ASN A 97 -34.69 10.81 -27.83
N ASP A 98 -34.07 11.01 -26.67
CA ASP A 98 -33.53 9.94 -25.86
C ASP A 98 -34.64 8.93 -25.53
N PRO A 99 -34.53 7.68 -26.01
CA PRO A 99 -35.56 6.67 -25.81
C PRO A 99 -35.66 6.18 -24.36
N ALA A 100 -34.67 6.49 -23.51
CA ALA A 100 -34.62 6.11 -22.11
C ALA A 100 -34.99 7.27 -21.15
N ALA A 101 -35.15 8.49 -21.65
CA ALA A 101 -35.64 9.63 -20.88
C ALA A 101 -37.18 9.73 -20.95
N THR A 102 -37.80 10.26 -19.89
CA THR A 102 -39.24 10.54 -19.84
C THR A 102 -39.60 11.89 -20.46
N GLY A 103 -38.62 12.80 -20.57
CA GLY A 103 -38.71 14.15 -21.11
C GLY A 103 -38.33 14.31 -22.59
N GLN A 104 -38.17 15.57 -23.03
CA GLN A 104 -37.71 15.91 -24.38
C GLN A 104 -36.22 16.21 -24.34
N THR A 105 -35.42 15.55 -25.19
CA THR A 105 -33.99 15.84 -25.26
C THR A 105 -33.75 17.25 -25.78
N LEU A 106 -33.06 18.05 -24.97
CA LEU A 106 -32.63 19.39 -25.30
C LEU A 106 -31.31 19.35 -26.07
N TRP A 107 -31.13 20.27 -27.00
CA TRP A 107 -29.93 20.37 -27.82
C TRP A 107 -29.35 21.77 -27.74
N LEU A 108 -28.17 21.92 -27.15
CA LEU A 108 -27.47 23.19 -27.12
C LEU A 108 -27.17 23.64 -28.56
N GLY A 109 -27.52 24.88 -28.89
CA GLY A 109 -27.36 25.41 -30.24
C GLY A 109 -25.91 25.39 -30.74
N ARG A 110 -24.94 25.56 -29.83
CA ARG A 110 -23.52 25.41 -30.16
C ARG A 110 -23.19 23.99 -30.60
N TYR A 111 -23.70 23.00 -29.88
CA TYR A 111 -23.51 21.59 -30.22
C TYR A 111 -24.20 21.24 -31.54
N LEU A 112 -25.39 21.79 -31.80
CA LEU A 112 -26.05 21.66 -33.11
C LEU A 112 -25.23 22.28 -34.24
N ASN A 113 -24.68 23.47 -34.03
CA ASN A 113 -23.81 24.10 -35.02
C ASN A 113 -22.55 23.24 -35.30
N TRP A 114 -21.96 22.61 -34.30
CA TRP A 114 -20.87 21.65 -34.48
C TRP A 114 -21.32 20.38 -35.22
N TYR A 115 -22.42 19.76 -34.79
CA TYR A 115 -22.93 18.49 -35.32
C TYR A 115 -23.36 18.57 -36.81
N PHE A 116 -23.86 19.71 -37.24
CA PHE A 116 -24.23 19.99 -38.63
C PHE A 116 -23.09 20.53 -39.50
N ASP A 117 -21.90 20.73 -38.92
CA ASP A 117 -20.71 21.12 -39.69
C ASP A 117 -20.28 19.99 -40.64
N PRO A 118 -19.97 20.30 -41.92
CA PRO A 118 -19.38 19.36 -42.85
C PRO A 118 -18.09 18.67 -42.38
N ALA A 119 -17.33 19.28 -41.47
CA ALA A 119 -16.08 18.74 -40.95
C ALA A 119 -16.27 17.52 -40.02
N HIS A 120 -17.49 17.30 -39.51
CA HIS A 120 -17.78 16.29 -38.48
C HIS A 120 -18.68 15.15 -38.98
N ASP A 121 -18.48 14.72 -40.24
CA ASP A 121 -19.23 13.61 -40.85
C ASP A 121 -18.97 12.26 -40.14
N THR A 122 -17.76 12.04 -39.63
CA THR A 122 -17.37 10.80 -38.94
C THR A 122 -18.07 10.68 -37.59
N GLU A 123 -17.95 11.71 -36.76
CA GLU A 123 -18.55 11.79 -35.43
C GLU A 123 -20.08 11.69 -35.52
N ALA A 124 -20.68 12.29 -36.55
CA ALA A 124 -22.11 12.19 -36.73
C ALA A 124 -22.61 10.79 -37.06
N ASN A 125 -21.78 9.98 -37.75
CA ASN A 125 -22.09 8.57 -37.95
C ASN A 125 -21.90 7.78 -36.65
N GLU A 126 -20.86 8.07 -35.86
CA GLU A 126 -20.65 7.47 -34.54
C GLU A 126 -21.81 7.78 -33.59
N ILE A 127 -22.32 9.01 -33.59
CA ILE A 127 -23.51 9.39 -32.80
C ILE A 127 -24.72 8.52 -33.18
N LEU A 128 -24.88 8.19 -34.45
CA LEU A 128 -25.99 7.39 -34.94
C LEU A 128 -25.84 5.89 -34.61
N THR A 129 -24.64 5.33 -34.73
CA THR A 129 -24.44 3.86 -34.71
C THR A 129 -23.63 3.33 -33.53
N GLY A 130 -22.98 4.21 -32.76
CA GLY A 130 -22.12 3.84 -31.65
C GLY A 130 -22.89 3.13 -30.54
N THR A 131 -22.36 2.00 -30.08
CA THR A 131 -22.94 1.21 -29.00
C THR A 131 -21.94 1.03 -27.86
N ALA A 132 -22.45 0.99 -26.63
CA ALA A 132 -21.71 0.63 -25.42
C ALA A 132 -22.46 -0.48 -24.67
N THR A 133 -21.78 -1.15 -23.74
CA THR A 133 -22.36 -2.24 -22.95
C THR A 133 -22.26 -1.87 -21.47
N ARG A 134 -23.35 -2.01 -20.71
CA ARG A 134 -23.35 -1.75 -19.26
C ARG A 134 -22.47 -2.76 -18.55
N VAL A 135 -21.75 -2.31 -17.52
CA VAL A 135 -20.86 -3.18 -16.73
C VAL A 135 -21.67 -4.14 -15.86
N CYS A 136 -22.79 -3.68 -15.29
CA CYS A 136 -23.60 -4.45 -14.34
C CYS A 136 -24.30 -5.68 -14.95
N ASP A 137 -24.90 -5.53 -16.14
CA ASP A 137 -25.85 -6.52 -16.70
C ASP A 137 -25.52 -6.95 -18.13
N GLY A 138 -24.46 -6.40 -18.74
CA GLY A 138 -24.04 -6.73 -20.10
C GLY A 138 -25.01 -6.26 -21.19
N THR A 139 -25.98 -5.40 -20.89
CA THR A 139 -26.92 -4.89 -21.90
C THR A 139 -26.26 -3.84 -22.79
N THR A 140 -26.48 -3.97 -24.10
CA THR A 140 -25.95 -3.03 -25.09
C THR A 140 -26.93 -1.89 -25.34
N PHE A 141 -26.44 -0.65 -25.36
CA PHE A 141 -27.22 0.56 -25.61
C PHE A 141 -26.52 1.49 -26.61
N LEU A 142 -27.27 2.47 -27.15
CA LEU A 142 -26.72 3.49 -28.04
C LEU A 142 -25.93 4.51 -27.22
N LYS A 143 -24.62 4.59 -27.50
CA LYS A 143 -23.63 5.29 -26.67
C LYS A 143 -23.91 6.80 -26.59
N TYR A 144 -24.14 7.43 -27.74
CA TYR A 144 -24.28 8.88 -27.86
C TYR A 144 -25.72 9.35 -28.08
N GLN A 145 -26.71 8.45 -28.16
CA GLN A 145 -28.12 8.84 -28.31
C GLN A 145 -28.80 8.93 -26.94
N ARG A 146 -28.27 9.78 -26.07
CA ARG A 146 -28.68 9.93 -24.69
C ARG A 146 -28.69 11.39 -24.22
N SER A 147 -29.54 11.70 -23.24
CA SER A 147 -29.43 12.91 -22.45
C SER A 147 -28.38 12.76 -21.34
N ARG A 148 -27.97 13.88 -20.75
CA ARG A 148 -27.01 13.90 -19.63
C ARG A 148 -27.54 13.12 -18.43
N ILE A 149 -28.83 13.24 -18.07
CA ILE A 149 -29.43 12.47 -16.97
C ILE A 149 -29.34 10.97 -17.21
N THR A 150 -29.63 10.51 -18.44
CA THR A 150 -29.55 9.10 -18.80
C THR A 150 -28.10 8.59 -18.76
N ALA A 151 -27.14 9.42 -19.17
CA ALA A 151 -25.71 9.11 -19.04
C ALA A 151 -25.29 9.06 -17.56
N ALA A 152 -25.63 10.07 -16.75
CA ALA A 152 -25.31 10.14 -15.34
C ALA A 152 -25.87 8.94 -14.56
N LYS A 153 -27.16 8.59 -14.76
CA LYS A 153 -27.77 7.37 -14.21
C LYS A 153 -26.95 6.13 -14.52
N GLN A 154 -26.54 5.99 -15.77
CA GLN A 154 -25.78 4.82 -16.21
C GLN A 154 -24.43 4.73 -15.52
N VAL A 155 -23.68 5.85 -15.51
CA VAL A 155 -22.36 5.89 -14.90
C VAL A 155 -22.45 5.65 -13.40
N VAL A 156 -23.35 6.35 -12.69
CA VAL A 156 -23.56 6.15 -11.25
C VAL A 156 -23.93 4.69 -10.96
N MET A 157 -24.79 4.05 -11.77
CA MET A 157 -25.09 2.64 -11.60
C MET A 157 -23.90 1.72 -11.85
N ASP A 158 -23.12 1.95 -12.91
CA ASP A 158 -21.92 1.16 -13.18
C ASP A 158 -20.90 1.31 -12.04
N THR A 159 -20.70 2.52 -11.52
CA THR A 159 -19.86 2.77 -10.34
C THR A 159 -20.39 2.04 -9.11
N ILE A 160 -21.69 2.13 -8.80
CA ILE A 160 -22.28 1.43 -7.64
C ILE A 160 -22.14 -0.09 -7.80
N CYS A 161 -22.24 -0.64 -9.01
CA CYS A 161 -21.98 -2.06 -9.27
C CYS A 161 -20.52 -2.44 -9.02
N GLU A 162 -19.58 -1.60 -9.44
CA GLU A 162 -18.14 -1.79 -9.19
C GLU A 162 -17.76 -1.65 -7.71
N LEU A 163 -18.54 -0.88 -6.94
CA LEU A 163 -18.42 -0.73 -5.48
C LEU A 163 -19.11 -1.85 -4.68
N ASP A 164 -20.30 -2.30 -5.07
CA ASP A 164 -20.99 -3.46 -4.46
C ASP A 164 -20.24 -4.76 -4.75
N ALA A 165 -19.69 -4.87 -5.97
CA ALA A 165 -18.25 -4.86 -6.14
C ALA A 165 -17.36 -5.14 -4.90
N SER A 166 -16.44 -4.25 -4.63
CA SER A 166 -15.48 -4.37 -3.54
C SER A 166 -16.06 -4.62 -2.13
N ARG A 167 -17.32 -4.26 -1.82
CA ARG A 167 -17.95 -4.28 -0.47
C ARG A 167 -17.31 -3.36 0.57
N ASP A 168 -16.55 -2.36 0.12
CA ASP A 168 -15.70 -1.56 1.02
C ASP A 168 -16.29 -0.18 1.37
N VAL A 169 -17.48 0.19 0.84
CA VAL A 169 -18.06 1.55 0.99
C VAL A 169 -19.57 1.50 1.25
N ARG A 170 -20.06 2.38 2.14
CA ARG A 170 -21.49 2.60 2.41
C ARG A 170 -22.02 3.73 1.54
N VAL A 171 -22.76 3.39 0.50
CA VAL A 171 -23.21 4.38 -0.51
C VAL A 171 -24.65 4.82 -0.26
N GLY A 172 -24.86 6.13 -0.25
CA GLY A 172 -26.16 6.81 -0.27
C GLY A 172 -26.35 7.66 -1.53
N LEU A 173 -27.60 7.99 -1.84
CA LEU A 173 -27.96 8.83 -2.99
C LEU A 173 -28.83 10.00 -2.54
N ALA A 174 -28.39 11.21 -2.85
CA ALA A 174 -29.15 12.45 -2.74
C ALA A 174 -29.50 12.98 -4.14
N ILE A 175 -30.66 13.64 -4.24
CA ILE A 175 -31.12 14.33 -5.44
C ILE A 175 -31.79 15.66 -5.05
N PHE A 176 -31.99 16.56 -6.01
CA PHE A 176 -32.75 17.78 -5.78
C PHE A 176 -34.24 17.48 -5.67
N ARG A 177 -34.95 18.33 -4.93
CA ARG A 177 -36.40 18.21 -4.78
C ARG A 177 -37.11 18.65 -6.05
N ASP A 178 -38.21 18.00 -6.38
CA ASP A 178 -39.10 18.45 -7.45
C ASP A 178 -39.89 19.69 -6.99
N GLY A 179 -40.02 20.71 -7.84
CA GLY A 179 -40.81 21.90 -7.52
C GLY A 179 -40.45 23.13 -8.33
N ALA A 180 -41.34 24.12 -8.34
CA ALA A 180 -41.04 25.44 -8.89
C ALA A 180 -39.95 26.17 -8.09
N ASP A 181 -39.84 25.81 -6.81
CA ASP A 181 -38.78 26.19 -5.88
C ASP A 181 -38.45 24.95 -5.02
N PRO A 182 -37.28 24.33 -5.24
CA PRO A 182 -36.92 23.06 -4.64
C PRO A 182 -36.37 23.19 -3.21
N HIS A 183 -36.09 24.40 -2.70
CA HIS A 183 -35.46 24.64 -1.39
C HIS A 183 -34.48 23.51 -0.98
N GLY A 184 -33.48 23.26 -1.85
CA GLY A 184 -32.50 22.18 -1.71
C GLY A 184 -32.89 20.77 -2.18
N GLY A 185 -32.18 19.81 -1.61
CA GLY A 185 -32.22 18.39 -1.96
C GLY A 185 -32.47 17.51 -0.74
N TYR A 186 -32.60 16.20 -0.97
CA TYR A 186 -32.85 15.23 0.09
C TYR A 186 -32.20 13.89 -0.20
N LEU A 187 -31.95 13.10 0.86
CA LEU A 187 -31.48 11.72 0.72
C LEU A 187 -32.64 10.85 0.22
N ARG A 188 -32.52 10.39 -1.03
CA ARG A 188 -33.43 9.43 -1.64
C ARG A 188 -33.17 8.01 -1.12
N VAL A 189 -31.91 7.69 -0.90
CA VAL A 189 -31.45 6.46 -0.24
C VAL A 189 -30.35 6.83 0.75
N GLY A 190 -30.51 6.46 2.01
CA GLY A 190 -29.48 6.69 3.02
C GLY A 190 -28.25 5.80 2.79
N ALA A 191 -27.08 6.27 3.18
CA ALA A 191 -25.88 5.44 3.21
C ALA A 191 -26.06 4.32 4.25
N ASP A 192 -25.81 3.09 3.82
CA ASP A 192 -25.97 1.87 4.63
C ASP A 192 -24.99 0.80 4.15
N ASP A 193 -24.85 -0.26 4.94
CA ASP A 193 -23.94 -1.36 4.64
C ASP A 193 -24.25 -2.03 3.27
N PRO A 194 -23.21 -2.38 2.50
CA PRO A 194 -23.38 -3.00 1.19
C PRO A 194 -24.12 -4.32 1.33
N SER A 195 -25.33 -4.36 0.76
CA SER A 195 -26.21 -5.52 0.79
C SER A 195 -27.06 -5.57 -0.47
N THR A 196 -27.56 -6.75 -0.84
CA THR A 196 -28.47 -6.89 -2.00
C THR A 196 -29.71 -5.99 -1.87
N THR A 197 -30.18 -5.76 -0.64
CA THR A 197 -31.31 -4.85 -0.37
C THR A 197 -30.92 -3.40 -0.64
N GLN A 198 -29.77 -2.95 -0.14
CA GLN A 198 -29.27 -1.60 -0.34
C GLN A 198 -29.00 -1.33 -1.82
N PHE A 199 -28.35 -2.27 -2.51
CA PHE A 199 -28.10 -2.19 -3.94
C PHE A 199 -29.41 -2.06 -4.74
N THR A 200 -30.42 -2.89 -4.43
CA THR A 200 -31.74 -2.81 -5.08
C THR A 200 -32.42 -1.47 -4.82
N ALA A 201 -32.28 -0.89 -3.62
CA ALA A 201 -32.84 0.42 -3.29
C ALA A 201 -32.17 1.54 -4.11
N LEU A 202 -30.84 1.53 -4.21
CA LEU A 202 -30.07 2.45 -5.04
C LEU A 202 -30.42 2.32 -6.52
N GLU A 203 -30.49 1.09 -7.06
CA GLU A 203 -30.84 0.84 -8.45
C GLU A 203 -32.22 1.40 -8.82
N ASN A 204 -33.22 1.16 -7.97
CA ASN A 204 -34.56 1.68 -8.18
C ASN A 204 -34.59 3.22 -8.08
N ALA A 205 -33.83 3.79 -7.15
CA ALA A 205 -33.77 5.24 -6.95
C ALA A 205 -33.11 5.96 -8.13
N VAL A 206 -31.95 5.49 -8.60
CA VAL A 206 -31.24 6.06 -9.75
C VAL A 206 -32.09 5.92 -11.02
N SER A 207 -32.64 4.74 -11.27
CA SER A 207 -33.48 4.48 -12.45
C SER A 207 -34.69 5.42 -12.52
N ALA A 208 -35.31 5.72 -11.38
CA ALA A 208 -36.50 6.56 -11.25
C ALA A 208 -36.19 8.06 -11.05
N THR A 209 -34.98 8.54 -11.33
CA THR A 209 -34.65 9.98 -11.23
C THR A 209 -34.89 10.71 -12.54
N ASP A 210 -35.81 11.65 -12.63
CA ASP A 210 -36.07 12.38 -13.87
C ASP A 210 -35.53 13.81 -13.80
N ALA A 211 -35.17 14.38 -14.95
CA ALA A 211 -34.65 15.74 -15.07
C ALA A 211 -35.82 16.74 -15.03
N ASP A 212 -36.24 17.16 -13.84
CA ASP A 212 -37.48 17.94 -13.67
C ASP A 212 -37.45 18.90 -12.45
N THR A 213 -36.37 19.66 -12.30
CA THR A 213 -36.26 20.71 -11.27
C THR A 213 -35.16 21.73 -11.59
N TRP A 214 -34.87 22.63 -10.65
CA TRP A 214 -33.76 23.58 -10.66
C TRP A 214 -32.48 22.98 -10.03
N THR A 215 -31.42 23.77 -9.94
CA THR A 215 -30.09 23.35 -9.44
C THR A 215 -29.73 23.97 -8.07
N PRO A 216 -30.40 23.60 -6.96
CA PRO A 216 -30.19 24.19 -5.63
C PRO A 216 -28.97 23.58 -4.90
N LEU A 217 -27.76 23.85 -5.38
CA LEU A 217 -26.55 23.14 -4.94
C LEU A 217 -26.20 23.38 -3.47
N GLY A 218 -26.13 24.64 -3.02
CA GLY A 218 -25.77 25.00 -1.66
C GLY A 218 -26.79 24.48 -0.65
N GLU A 219 -28.07 24.73 -0.87
CA GLU A 219 -29.15 24.25 -0.01
C GLU A 219 -29.16 22.72 0.09
N SER A 220 -28.88 22.02 -1.01
CA SER A 220 -28.77 20.56 -1.03
C SER A 220 -27.61 20.06 -0.19
N LEU A 221 -26.44 20.69 -0.30
CA LEU A 221 -25.27 20.32 0.50
C LEU A 221 -25.52 20.57 1.99
N PHE A 222 -26.19 21.68 2.35
CA PHE A 222 -26.61 21.96 3.72
C PHE A 222 -27.55 20.85 4.25
N GLN A 223 -28.53 20.41 3.45
CA GLN A 223 -29.42 19.32 3.88
C GLN A 223 -28.66 17.99 4.05
N ILE A 224 -27.68 17.70 3.20
CA ILE A 224 -26.80 16.53 3.34
C ILE A 224 -25.96 16.63 4.61
N TYR A 225 -25.41 17.81 4.95
CA TYR A 225 -24.73 18.02 6.22
C TYR A 225 -25.63 17.66 7.40
N THR A 226 -26.88 18.16 7.40
CA THR A 226 -27.81 17.83 8.49
C THR A 226 -28.18 16.34 8.56
N TYR A 227 -28.12 15.63 7.43
CA TYR A 227 -28.30 14.18 7.38
C TYR A 227 -27.21 13.42 8.15
N PHE A 228 -25.95 13.87 8.11
CA PHE A 228 -24.86 13.26 8.88
C PHE A 228 -24.92 13.56 10.38
N MET A 229 -25.49 14.71 10.79
CA MET A 229 -25.56 15.11 12.20
C MET A 229 -26.32 14.11 13.08
N THR A 230 -26.01 14.14 14.38
CA THR A 230 -26.77 13.40 15.40
C THR A 230 -28.28 13.69 15.33
N ARG A 231 -29.10 12.69 15.66
CA ARG A 231 -30.56 12.87 15.81
C ARG A 231 -30.96 13.30 17.21
N ASP A 232 -30.01 13.44 18.15
CA ASP A 232 -30.26 13.97 19.48
C ASP A 232 -30.27 15.51 19.47
N SER A 233 -31.47 16.09 19.58
CA SER A 233 -31.67 17.55 19.62
C SER A 233 -30.93 18.29 20.75
N THR A 234 -30.44 17.58 21.78
CA THR A 234 -29.66 18.20 22.87
C THR A 234 -28.16 18.27 22.56
N LYS A 235 -27.75 17.65 21.45
CA LYS A 235 -26.36 17.46 21.02
C LYS A 235 -26.11 17.95 19.59
N SER A 236 -27.10 18.63 19.00
CA SER A 236 -26.94 19.31 17.72
C SER A 236 -25.74 20.26 17.77
N PRO A 237 -24.87 20.24 16.74
CA PRO A 237 -23.76 21.18 16.66
C PRO A 237 -24.28 22.62 16.58
N VAL A 238 -23.43 23.58 16.95
CA VAL A 238 -23.73 25.01 16.85
C VAL A 238 -23.07 25.62 15.61
N GLY A 239 -23.71 26.64 15.06
CA GLY A 239 -23.19 27.43 13.94
C GLY A 239 -21.93 28.20 14.24
N GLN A 240 -21.38 28.86 13.22
CA GLN A 240 -20.22 29.75 13.28
C GLN A 240 -20.34 30.82 14.39
N ASN A 241 -21.56 31.24 14.73
CA ASN A 241 -21.78 32.19 15.83
C ASN A 241 -21.61 31.60 17.25
N GLY A 242 -21.33 30.29 17.36
CA GLY A 242 -21.14 29.55 18.60
C GLY A 242 -22.38 29.38 19.48
N THR A 243 -23.58 29.75 19.01
CA THR A 243 -24.80 29.77 19.84
C THR A 243 -26.06 29.24 19.17
N THR A 244 -26.20 29.38 17.85
CA THR A 244 -27.37 28.88 17.11
C THR A 244 -27.17 27.39 16.83
N ALA A 245 -28.05 26.53 17.33
CA ALA A 245 -28.00 25.10 17.05
C ALA A 245 -28.49 24.78 15.63
N PHE A 246 -27.84 23.84 14.94
CA PHE A 246 -28.30 23.36 13.65
C PHE A 246 -29.65 22.64 13.75
N PRO A 247 -30.52 22.78 12.73
CA PRO A 247 -31.77 22.03 12.66
C PRO A 247 -31.50 20.55 12.39
N LEU A 248 -32.31 19.67 12.95
CA LEU A 248 -32.23 18.24 12.65
C LEU A 248 -32.75 17.94 11.24
N TYR A 249 -32.19 16.93 10.58
CA TYR A 249 -32.71 16.41 9.32
C TYR A 249 -34.17 15.95 9.46
N ARG A 250 -35.05 16.31 8.50
CA ARG A 250 -36.52 16.10 8.60
C ARG A 250 -37.20 15.51 7.36
N TYR A 251 -36.48 14.78 6.50
CA TYR A 251 -37.05 14.24 5.26
C TYR A 251 -37.24 12.71 5.26
N SER A 252 -38.23 12.22 4.48
CA SER A 252 -38.58 10.80 4.32
C SER A 252 -38.52 10.30 2.86
N THR A 253 -38.29 9.00 2.68
CA THR A 253 -38.16 8.29 1.39
C THR A 253 -39.46 7.70 0.83
N SER A 254 -40.64 8.10 1.31
CA SER A 254 -41.93 7.53 0.89
C SER A 254 -42.03 7.34 -0.63
N THR A 255 -42.18 6.08 -1.07
CA THR A 255 -42.27 5.65 -2.47
C THR A 255 -43.61 5.98 -3.16
N SER A 256 -44.49 6.73 -2.48
CA SER A 256 -45.83 7.06 -2.98
C SER A 256 -45.96 8.55 -3.31
N GLY A 257 -45.38 8.93 -4.45
CA GLY A 257 -45.54 10.24 -5.09
C GLY A 257 -44.30 11.12 -4.97
N ASN A 258 -43.80 11.56 -6.13
CA ASN A 258 -42.67 12.47 -6.39
C ASN A 258 -42.40 13.51 -5.28
N GLY A 259 -41.13 13.59 -4.86
CA GLY A 259 -40.60 14.58 -3.92
C GLY A 259 -40.57 14.11 -2.47
N GLY A 260 -39.37 13.96 -1.89
CA GLY A 260 -39.21 13.69 -0.46
C GLY A 260 -40.06 14.65 0.39
N GLN A 261 -40.87 14.09 1.29
CA GLN A 261 -41.79 14.89 2.10
C GLN A 261 -41.15 15.28 3.43
N TYR A 262 -41.34 16.54 3.81
CA TYR A 262 -40.97 17.04 5.13
C TYR A 262 -41.85 16.40 6.22
N LEU A 263 -41.22 15.84 7.25
CA LEU A 263 -41.88 15.20 8.37
C LEU A 263 -41.86 16.10 9.61
N SER A 264 -43.04 16.31 10.20
CA SER A 264 -43.17 17.01 11.47
C SER A 264 -42.91 16.12 12.70
N SER A 265 -42.58 14.83 12.53
CA SER A 265 -42.28 13.90 13.62
C SER A 265 -40.99 13.11 13.39
N MET A 266 -40.10 13.05 14.40
CA MET A 266 -38.79 12.39 14.32
C MET A 266 -38.82 10.86 14.12
N SER A 267 -39.94 10.19 14.43
CA SER A 267 -40.02 8.73 14.43
C SER A 267 -39.93 8.07 13.03
N SER A 268 -39.98 8.84 11.95
CA SER A 268 -40.00 8.36 10.56
C SER A 268 -38.89 8.95 9.67
N VAL A 269 -37.89 9.58 10.29
CA VAL A 269 -36.73 10.20 9.65
C VAL A 269 -35.59 9.17 9.51
N ILE A 270 -34.82 9.25 8.42
CA ILE A 270 -33.63 8.41 8.24
C ILE A 270 -32.61 8.71 9.36
N PRO A 271 -32.07 7.71 10.07
CA PRO A 271 -31.01 7.94 11.06
C PRO A 271 -29.74 8.51 10.42
N SER A 272 -28.85 9.06 11.25
CA SER A 272 -27.50 9.39 10.78
C SER A 272 -26.82 8.10 10.27
N PRO A 273 -26.06 8.16 9.17
CA PRO A 273 -25.29 7.01 8.69
C PRO A 273 -24.05 6.75 9.55
N VAL A 274 -23.66 7.69 10.41
CA VAL A 274 -22.46 7.60 11.24
C VAL A 274 -22.75 6.71 12.44
N GLN A 275 -21.93 5.68 12.58
CA GLN A 275 -22.06 4.65 13.59
C GLN A 275 -20.92 4.69 14.61
N TYR A 276 -19.76 5.20 14.20
CA TYR A 276 -18.52 5.11 14.96
C TYR A 276 -17.67 6.37 14.80
N GLU A 277 -16.87 6.71 15.82
CA GLU A 277 -16.05 7.94 15.88
C GLU A 277 -15.00 8.05 14.76
N CYS A 278 -14.42 6.93 14.36
CA CYS A 278 -13.40 6.82 13.31
C CYS A 278 -13.99 6.74 11.89
N GLN A 279 -15.32 6.71 11.74
CA GLN A 279 -15.96 6.52 10.45
C GLN A 279 -15.78 7.76 9.57
N LYS A 280 -15.07 7.61 8.45
CA LYS A 280 -14.87 8.69 7.47
C LYS A 280 -16.12 8.92 6.62
N ASN A 281 -16.39 10.18 6.27
CA ASN A 281 -17.62 10.59 5.59
C ASN A 281 -17.29 11.49 4.39
N PHE A 282 -18.00 11.27 3.28
CA PHE A 282 -17.71 11.90 2.00
C PHE A 282 -19.00 12.28 1.26
N VAL A 283 -18.94 13.37 0.50
CA VAL A 283 -19.98 13.79 -0.43
C VAL A 283 -19.38 13.95 -1.82
N VAL A 284 -20.03 13.38 -2.84
CA VAL A 284 -19.65 13.56 -4.25
C VAL A 284 -20.79 14.28 -4.97
N ILE A 285 -20.54 15.49 -5.44
CA ILE A 285 -21.50 16.32 -6.16
C ILE A 285 -21.29 16.16 -7.66
N ILE A 286 -22.32 15.76 -8.39
CA ILE A 286 -22.31 15.68 -9.86
C ILE A 286 -23.36 16.65 -10.38
N THR A 287 -22.94 17.67 -11.13
CA THR A 287 -23.87 18.70 -11.66
C THR A 287 -23.48 19.20 -13.04
N ASP A 288 -24.46 19.62 -13.83
CA ASP A 288 -24.26 20.19 -15.17
C ASP A 288 -24.43 21.71 -15.27
N GLY A 289 -24.67 22.37 -14.13
CA GLY A 289 -25.09 23.77 -14.10
C GLY A 289 -24.53 24.59 -12.95
N GLU A 290 -24.76 25.90 -13.04
CA GLU A 290 -24.56 26.85 -11.95
C GLU A 290 -25.76 26.75 -10.98
N PRO A 291 -25.60 27.15 -9.70
CA PRO A 291 -26.70 27.19 -8.76
C PRO A 291 -27.88 28.06 -9.24
N THR A 292 -29.10 27.53 -9.16
CA THR A 292 -30.35 28.25 -9.47
C THR A 292 -31.44 27.82 -8.51
N MET A 293 -32.30 28.76 -8.08
CA MET A 293 -33.23 28.58 -6.97
C MET A 293 -32.49 28.01 -5.75
N ASP A 294 -31.33 28.59 -5.46
CA ASP A 294 -30.42 28.24 -4.37
C ASP A 294 -30.36 29.44 -3.43
N ASP A 295 -31.49 29.81 -2.84
CA ASP A 295 -31.65 31.06 -2.13
C ASP A 295 -31.74 30.88 -0.61
N PHE A 296 -30.70 31.34 0.07
CA PHE A 296 -30.66 31.37 1.53
C PHE A 296 -31.30 32.64 2.12
N ASP A 297 -31.81 33.57 1.30
CA ASP A 297 -32.23 34.91 1.72
C ASP A 297 -33.76 35.10 1.72
N THR A 298 -34.30 35.46 2.89
CA THR A 298 -35.62 36.07 3.13
C THR A 298 -36.92 35.25 3.17
N ASP A 299 -36.91 33.92 3.09
CA ASP A 299 -38.15 33.16 3.22
C ASP A 299 -38.54 32.89 4.69
N GLY A 300 -39.12 33.90 5.35
CA GLY A 300 -39.66 33.83 6.72
C GLY A 300 -40.79 32.80 6.92
N THR A 301 -41.13 32.04 5.87
CA THR A 301 -42.07 30.91 5.89
C THR A 301 -41.40 29.54 6.01
N ASN A 302 -40.06 29.46 5.93
CA ASN A 302 -39.28 28.20 5.91
C ASN A 302 -38.35 28.03 7.13
N GLU A 303 -38.71 28.59 8.30
CA GLU A 303 -38.01 28.36 9.59
C GLU A 303 -37.83 26.86 9.91
N ASP A 304 -38.71 26.02 9.38
CA ASP A 304 -38.74 24.58 9.53
C ASP A 304 -37.59 23.83 8.80
N LEU A 305 -36.89 24.47 7.85
CA LEU A 305 -35.82 23.86 7.03
C LEU A 305 -34.40 24.32 7.40
N GLY A 306 -34.25 25.35 8.25
CA GLY A 306 -32.94 25.84 8.71
C GLY A 306 -32.39 27.08 8.03
N PHE A 307 -32.91 27.44 6.85
CA PHE A 307 -32.33 28.50 6.02
C PHE A 307 -32.55 29.91 6.57
N GLY A 308 -33.62 30.13 7.35
CA GLY A 308 -33.88 31.43 7.99
C GLY A 308 -32.82 31.89 9.01
N GLN A 309 -31.93 31.00 9.43
CA GLN A 309 -30.80 31.29 10.31
C GLN A 309 -29.44 31.02 9.64
N PHE A 310 -29.39 30.83 8.32
CA PHE A 310 -28.20 30.38 7.61
C PHE A 310 -26.95 31.23 7.90
N ALA A 311 -27.08 32.57 7.88
CA ALA A 311 -25.98 33.49 8.21
C ALA A 311 -25.43 33.35 9.64
N GLN A 312 -26.20 32.76 10.56
CA GLN A 312 -25.77 32.46 11.94
C GLN A 312 -25.19 31.05 12.06
N LEU A 313 -25.63 30.15 11.17
CA LEU A 313 -25.22 28.75 11.11
C LEU A 313 -23.88 28.59 10.38
N ILE A 314 -23.81 28.96 9.11
CA ILE A 314 -22.60 28.86 8.28
C ILE A 314 -22.24 30.24 7.73
N GLY A 315 -23.17 30.86 6.99
CA GLY A 315 -22.93 32.16 6.36
C GLY A 315 -21.79 32.12 5.34
N ASP A 316 -21.14 33.27 5.17
CA ASP A 316 -19.88 33.43 4.42
C ASP A 316 -18.73 32.98 5.36
N TYR A 317 -18.50 31.67 5.38
CA TYR A 317 -17.56 31.01 6.29
C TYR A 317 -16.12 31.11 5.76
N ASN A 318 -15.96 31.00 4.44
CA ASN A 318 -14.75 31.28 3.67
C ASN A 318 -14.80 32.72 3.14
N ALA A 319 -14.49 33.69 3.99
CA ALA A 319 -14.52 35.12 3.65
C ALA A 319 -13.44 35.53 2.62
N ASP A 320 -13.69 35.24 1.35
CA ASP A 320 -12.83 35.57 0.20
C ASP A 320 -13.24 36.86 -0.53
N GLY A 321 -14.32 37.49 -0.07
CA GLY A 321 -14.81 38.77 -0.57
C GLY A 321 -15.65 38.66 -1.84
N GLU A 322 -16.13 37.46 -2.17
CA GLU A 322 -17.18 37.26 -3.17
C GLU A 322 -18.54 37.81 -2.65
N VAL A 323 -19.43 38.13 -3.59
CA VAL A 323 -20.80 38.52 -3.25
C VAL A 323 -21.62 37.26 -3.36
N GLU A 324 -22.07 36.74 -2.22
CA GLU A 324 -22.70 35.41 -2.14
C GLU A 324 -24.11 35.32 -2.71
N THR A 325 -24.81 36.45 -2.85
CA THR A 325 -26.22 36.48 -3.26
C THR A 325 -26.49 37.52 -4.36
N GLY A 326 -27.64 37.39 -5.03
CA GLY A 326 -28.10 38.36 -6.05
C GLY A 326 -27.77 37.97 -7.49
N TYR A 327 -27.50 36.69 -7.74
CA TYR A 327 -27.33 36.13 -9.08
C TYR A 327 -28.68 35.89 -9.78
N ALA A 328 -28.62 35.66 -11.09
CA ALA A 328 -29.82 35.39 -11.88
C ALA A 328 -30.51 34.10 -11.42
N SER A 329 -31.84 34.07 -11.46
CA SER A 329 -32.64 32.91 -11.05
C SER A 329 -32.37 32.45 -9.61
N GLU A 330 -32.19 33.41 -8.69
CA GLU A 330 -32.10 33.13 -7.24
C GLU A 330 -30.93 32.20 -6.89
N GLY A 331 -29.79 32.33 -7.58
CA GLY A 331 -28.57 31.58 -7.25
C GLY A 331 -27.77 32.20 -6.09
N ALA A 332 -27.10 31.34 -5.31
CA ALA A 332 -26.10 31.71 -4.31
C ALA A 332 -24.77 30.96 -4.53
N LEU A 333 -23.69 31.51 -3.97
CA LEU A 333 -22.33 30.92 -4.08
C LEU A 333 -21.83 30.25 -2.79
N TYR A 334 -22.68 30.12 -1.76
CA TYR A 334 -22.35 29.49 -0.46
C TYR A 334 -21.91 28.02 -0.50
N LEU A 335 -21.82 27.40 -1.68
CA LEU A 335 -21.47 25.99 -1.82
C LEU A 335 -20.07 25.70 -1.23
N ASP A 336 -19.08 26.56 -1.48
CA ASP A 336 -17.73 26.39 -0.93
C ASP A 336 -17.63 26.72 0.56
N ASP A 337 -18.44 27.65 1.06
CA ASP A 337 -18.56 27.93 2.50
C ASP A 337 -19.06 26.72 3.29
N ILE A 338 -20.11 26.08 2.77
CA ILE A 338 -20.71 24.89 3.37
C ILE A 338 -19.69 23.76 3.34
N ALA A 339 -19.01 23.55 2.20
CA ALA A 339 -17.96 22.54 2.10
C ALA A 339 -16.80 22.80 3.09
N LYS A 340 -16.39 24.06 3.25
CA LYS A 340 -15.37 24.42 4.24
C LYS A 340 -15.79 24.09 5.66
N PHE A 341 -17.01 24.47 6.02
CA PHE A 341 -17.58 24.19 7.34
C PHE A 341 -17.63 22.69 7.61
N MET A 342 -18.09 21.90 6.64
CA MET A 342 -18.15 20.44 6.70
C MET A 342 -16.78 19.79 6.92
N ALA A 343 -15.72 20.37 6.35
CA ALA A 343 -14.36 19.87 6.47
C ALA A 343 -13.64 20.30 7.76
N THR A 344 -14.15 21.27 8.52
CA THR A 344 -13.46 21.81 9.72
C THR A 344 -14.24 21.72 11.01
N ASN A 345 -15.51 21.31 10.97
CA ASN A 345 -16.39 21.34 12.14
C ASN A 345 -17.01 19.98 12.40
N ASP A 346 -16.90 19.54 13.65
CA ASP A 346 -17.56 18.33 14.13
C ASP A 346 -19.09 18.44 14.04
N PHE A 347 -19.71 17.47 13.39
CA PHE A 347 -21.15 17.39 13.21
C PHE A 347 -21.86 16.45 14.20
N ASP A 348 -21.12 15.65 15.00
CA ASP A 348 -21.69 14.72 15.97
C ASP A 348 -20.95 14.71 17.32
N THR A 349 -21.25 15.70 18.16
CA THR A 349 -20.71 15.82 19.53
C THR A 349 -21.09 14.68 20.50
N THR A 350 -21.80 13.64 20.05
CA THR A 350 -22.05 12.42 20.84
C THR A 350 -20.92 11.40 20.76
N LEU A 351 -20.07 11.50 19.74
CA LEU A 351 -18.86 10.68 19.55
C LEU A 351 -17.62 11.47 20.01
N ALA A 352 -16.49 10.79 20.23
CA ALA A 352 -15.24 11.46 20.59
C ALA A 352 -14.44 11.84 19.33
N GLY A 353 -13.59 12.87 19.45
CA GLY A 353 -12.90 13.45 18.29
C GLY A 353 -13.85 14.21 17.35
N ASP A 354 -13.31 14.74 16.26
CA ASP A 354 -14.08 15.52 15.30
C ASP A 354 -14.55 14.64 14.13
N GLN A 355 -15.85 14.58 13.85
CA GLN A 355 -16.39 13.92 12.67
C GLN A 355 -16.52 14.95 11.55
N LEU A 356 -15.73 14.77 10.50
CA LEU A 356 -15.62 15.69 9.37
C LEU A 356 -16.15 15.04 8.08
N ILE A 357 -16.47 15.87 7.09
CA ILE A 357 -16.97 15.43 5.77
C ILE A 357 -16.19 16.12 4.66
N ASP A 358 -15.58 15.32 3.79
CA ASP A 358 -14.91 15.85 2.61
C ASP A 358 -15.85 15.89 1.40
N VAL A 359 -15.71 16.94 0.58
CA VAL A 359 -16.62 17.24 -0.55
C VAL A 359 -15.87 17.22 -1.87
N TYR A 360 -16.24 16.29 -2.75
CA TYR A 360 -15.76 16.21 -4.13
C TYR A 360 -16.79 16.78 -5.08
N THR A 361 -16.33 17.39 -6.17
CA THR A 361 -17.20 18.01 -7.16
C THR A 361 -16.85 17.53 -8.57
N ILE A 362 -17.88 17.27 -9.36
CA ILE A 362 -17.76 16.84 -10.75
C ILE A 362 -18.64 17.73 -11.61
N GLY A 363 -17.99 18.59 -12.39
CA GLY A 363 -18.63 19.41 -13.40
C GLY A 363 -18.90 18.59 -14.66
N PHE A 364 -20.15 18.21 -14.90
CA PHE A 364 -20.56 17.46 -16.07
C PHE A 364 -21.09 18.40 -17.15
N THR A 365 -20.30 18.70 -18.17
CA THR A 365 -20.65 19.58 -19.30
C THR A 365 -21.04 21.01 -18.86
N THR A 366 -20.38 21.46 -17.81
CA THR A 366 -20.55 22.73 -17.09
C THR A 366 -19.86 23.93 -17.78
N SER A 367 -20.22 25.14 -17.33
CA SER A 367 -19.63 26.41 -17.78
C SER A 367 -18.31 26.72 -17.06
N GLY A 368 -17.60 27.76 -17.52
CA GLY A 368 -16.40 28.24 -16.82
C GLY A 368 -16.68 28.82 -15.42
N ALA A 369 -17.87 29.41 -15.19
CA ALA A 369 -18.23 29.95 -13.89
C ALA A 369 -18.69 28.84 -12.92
N ALA A 370 -19.46 27.86 -13.40
CA ALA A 370 -19.76 26.64 -12.63
C ALA A 370 -18.48 25.91 -12.22
N ASN A 371 -17.52 25.74 -13.14
CA ASN A 371 -16.26 25.09 -12.84
C ASN A 371 -15.45 25.83 -11.79
N ALA A 372 -15.43 27.17 -11.82
CA ALA A 372 -14.71 27.95 -10.81
C ALA A 372 -15.30 27.76 -9.40
N LEU A 373 -16.63 27.75 -9.28
CA LEU A 373 -17.30 27.47 -8.01
C LEU A 373 -17.01 26.04 -7.53
N LEU A 374 -17.19 25.04 -8.40
CA LEU A 374 -16.98 23.63 -8.05
C LEU A 374 -15.52 23.32 -7.67
N ASP A 375 -14.55 23.92 -8.37
CA ASP A 375 -13.12 23.82 -8.05
C ASP A 375 -12.82 24.39 -6.65
N LYS A 376 -13.32 25.59 -6.40
CA LYS A 376 -13.22 26.25 -5.09
C LYS A 376 -13.89 25.43 -3.98
N THR A 377 -15.09 24.90 -4.22
CA THR A 377 -15.81 24.03 -3.28
C THR A 377 -14.99 22.80 -2.91
N ALA A 378 -14.43 22.09 -3.89
CA ALA A 378 -13.61 20.92 -3.61
C ALA A 378 -12.34 21.28 -2.83
N ALA A 379 -11.66 22.36 -3.21
CA ALA A 379 -10.46 22.82 -2.53
C ALA A 379 -10.72 23.21 -1.06
N GLN A 380 -11.86 23.84 -0.78
CA GLN A 380 -12.24 24.19 0.59
C GLN A 380 -12.77 22.99 1.40
N GLY A 381 -13.41 22.03 0.74
CA GLY A 381 -13.98 20.82 1.34
C GLY A 381 -13.03 19.62 1.40
N ASN A 382 -11.70 19.82 1.35
CA ASN A 382 -10.70 18.75 1.37
C ASN A 382 -10.87 17.67 0.26
N GLY A 383 -11.57 17.98 -0.83
CA GLY A 383 -11.80 17.07 -1.96
C GLY A 383 -11.06 17.46 -3.22
N ILE A 384 -11.45 16.85 -4.34
CA ILE A 384 -10.89 17.10 -5.68
C ILE A 384 -12.02 17.45 -6.64
N PHE A 385 -11.76 18.45 -7.50
CA PHE A 385 -12.64 18.83 -8.59
C PHE A 385 -12.28 18.10 -9.89
N PHE A 386 -13.29 17.53 -10.53
CA PHE A 386 -13.17 16.88 -11.83
C PHE A 386 -14.08 17.55 -12.86
N THR A 387 -13.63 17.62 -14.10
CA THR A 387 -14.48 18.05 -15.23
C THR A 387 -14.72 16.89 -16.18
N SER A 388 -15.93 16.81 -16.72
CA SER A 388 -16.27 15.83 -17.75
C SER A 388 -17.15 16.47 -18.82
N ASN A 389 -16.79 16.33 -20.09
CA ASN A 389 -17.59 16.82 -21.23
C ASN A 389 -18.37 15.70 -21.92
N SER A 390 -18.12 14.44 -21.56
CA SER A 390 -18.82 13.27 -22.11
C SER A 390 -19.10 12.25 -21.01
N ALA A 391 -19.91 11.25 -21.33
CA ALA A 391 -20.22 10.16 -20.39
C ALA A 391 -18.99 9.35 -20.01
N GLU A 392 -18.03 9.19 -20.92
CA GLU A 392 -16.80 8.43 -20.66
C GLU A 392 -15.89 9.17 -19.69
N GLU A 393 -15.74 10.49 -19.88
CA GLU A 393 -15.00 11.34 -18.94
C GLU A 393 -15.68 11.37 -17.57
N LEU A 394 -17.02 11.34 -17.53
CA LEU A 394 -17.78 11.26 -16.28
C LEU A 394 -17.51 9.94 -15.54
N THR A 395 -17.41 8.82 -16.26
CA THR A 395 -17.00 7.53 -15.66
C THR A 395 -15.63 7.63 -15.02
N VAL A 396 -14.65 8.18 -15.75
CA VAL A 396 -13.29 8.37 -15.21
C VAL A 396 -13.31 9.27 -13.97
N ALA A 397 -14.04 10.40 -14.03
CA ALA A 397 -14.14 11.33 -12.91
C ALA A 397 -14.72 10.70 -11.63
N ILE A 398 -15.84 9.96 -11.74
CA ILE A 398 -16.46 9.32 -10.58
C ILE A 398 -15.56 8.21 -10.02
N THR A 399 -15.00 7.35 -10.89
CA THR A 399 -14.09 6.30 -10.44
C THR A 399 -12.85 6.89 -9.75
N SER A 400 -12.26 7.96 -10.28
CA SER A 400 -11.14 8.67 -9.64
C SER A 400 -11.51 9.26 -8.28
N ALA A 401 -12.70 9.87 -8.15
CA ALA A 401 -13.17 10.39 -6.85
C ALA A 401 -13.31 9.27 -5.82
N ILE A 402 -13.91 8.14 -6.21
CA ILE A 402 -14.09 6.97 -5.34
C ILE A 402 -12.75 6.32 -4.97
N THR A 403 -11.82 6.17 -5.92
CA THR A 403 -10.47 5.67 -5.62
C THR A 403 -9.77 6.54 -4.59
N ASN A 404 -9.83 7.87 -4.75
CA ASN A 404 -9.23 8.78 -3.77
C ASN A 404 -9.92 8.73 -2.39
N ILE A 405 -11.24 8.54 -2.36
CA ILE A 405 -11.98 8.27 -1.12
C ILE A 405 -11.48 6.98 -0.46
N LEU A 406 -11.26 5.92 -1.24
CA LEU A 406 -10.71 4.67 -0.71
C LEU A 406 -9.29 4.86 -0.19
N GLU A 407 -8.43 5.58 -0.90
CA GLU A 407 -7.07 5.92 -0.45
C GLU A 407 -7.07 6.61 0.91
N LYS A 408 -7.97 7.58 1.15
CA LYS A 408 -8.12 8.25 2.45
C LYS A 408 -8.57 7.33 3.58
N THR A 409 -9.06 6.15 3.25
CA THR A 409 -9.64 5.22 4.21
C THR A 409 -8.76 3.98 4.38
N GLN A 410 -7.80 3.73 3.49
CA GLN A 410 -7.10 2.45 3.39
C GLN A 410 -5.59 2.55 3.63
N SER A 411 -4.93 1.40 3.65
CA SER A 411 -3.69 1.17 4.40
C SER A 411 -2.37 1.30 3.63
N PHE A 412 -1.30 1.66 4.34
CA PHE A 412 0.01 2.05 3.82
C PHE A 412 1.11 1.03 4.13
N THR A 413 2.16 1.07 3.32
CA THR A 413 3.34 0.21 3.46
C THR A 413 4.61 1.01 3.35
N ALA A 414 5.20 1.27 4.50
CA ALA A 414 6.53 1.82 4.75
C ALA A 414 7.05 2.85 3.72
N ALA A 415 6.99 4.13 4.08
CA ALA A 415 7.77 5.22 3.49
C ALA A 415 9.21 4.77 3.22
N THR A 416 9.70 5.01 2.01
CA THR A 416 11.14 4.97 1.75
C THR A 416 11.67 6.38 1.52
N VAL A 417 12.39 6.87 2.51
CA VAL A 417 13.23 8.04 2.33
C VAL A 417 14.58 7.54 1.82
N PRO A 418 15.07 7.97 0.65
CA PRO A 418 16.45 7.70 0.26
C PRO A 418 17.38 8.11 1.40
N SER A 419 18.25 7.19 1.85
CA SER A 419 19.11 7.30 3.04
C SER A 419 20.08 8.50 3.04
N ALA A 420 20.21 9.23 1.93
CA ALA A 420 21.02 10.43 1.82
C ALA A 420 20.31 11.56 1.02
N ARG A 421 19.47 12.34 1.71
CA ARG A 421 18.82 13.56 1.16
C ARG A 421 19.81 14.60 0.62
N THR A 422 21.05 14.58 1.10
CA THR A 422 22.06 15.62 0.82
C THR A 422 22.66 15.57 -0.59
N THR A 423 22.52 14.47 -1.32
CA THR A 423 23.30 14.26 -2.57
C THR A 423 22.54 13.60 -3.73
N ASP A 424 21.33 13.05 -3.54
CA ASP A 424 20.53 12.43 -4.61
C ASP A 424 19.43 13.33 -5.19
N GLY A 425 19.34 14.57 -4.72
CA GLY A 425 18.22 15.46 -4.99
C GLY A 425 17.08 15.21 -4.00
N GLY A 426 16.28 16.24 -3.78
CA GLY A 426 15.18 16.22 -2.84
C GLY A 426 13.99 15.42 -3.35
N SER A 427 14.12 14.10 -3.51
CA SER A 427 13.00 13.21 -3.88
C SER A 427 12.62 12.32 -2.69
N PHE A 428 11.32 12.18 -2.47
CA PHE A 428 10.71 11.32 -1.45
C PHE A 428 9.82 10.29 -2.17
N PHE A 429 9.93 9.01 -1.81
CA PHE A 429 9.13 7.95 -2.41
C PHE A 429 8.33 7.24 -1.33
N THR A 430 7.05 7.00 -1.59
CA THR A 430 6.19 6.23 -0.67
C THR A 430 5.40 5.19 -1.46
N SER A 431 5.09 4.09 -0.81
CA SER A 431 4.27 3.01 -1.35
C SER A 431 3.03 2.79 -0.48
N PHE A 432 1.92 2.45 -1.13
CA PHE A 432 0.68 2.09 -0.45
C PHE A 432 -0.09 1.08 -1.30
N PHE A 433 -1.16 0.51 -0.75
CA PHE A 433 -2.00 -0.42 -1.48
C PHE A 433 -3.48 -0.25 -1.14
N LEU A 434 -4.35 -0.65 -2.04
CA LEU A 434 -5.79 -0.64 -1.84
C LEU A 434 -6.30 -2.08 -1.67
N PRO A 435 -6.58 -2.53 -0.43
CA PRO A 435 -7.19 -3.83 -0.19
C PRO A 435 -8.55 -3.94 -0.89
N SER A 436 -8.85 -5.16 -1.33
CA SER A 436 -10.14 -5.50 -1.95
C SER A 436 -10.72 -6.76 -1.34
N ALA A 437 -12.00 -6.71 -0.92
CA ALA A 437 -12.72 -7.90 -0.48
C ALA A 437 -13.32 -8.73 -1.64
N LYS A 438 -13.02 -8.40 -2.91
CA LYS A 438 -13.45 -9.19 -4.09
C LYS A 438 -12.33 -9.79 -4.92
N ARG A 439 -11.11 -9.29 -4.81
CA ARG A 439 -9.96 -9.74 -5.61
C ARG A 439 -8.80 -10.01 -4.68
N ALA A 440 -8.12 -11.14 -4.87
CA ALA A 440 -6.89 -11.42 -4.13
C ALA A 440 -5.72 -10.54 -4.56
N LEU A 441 -5.69 -10.09 -5.82
CA LEU A 441 -4.76 -9.05 -6.23
C LEU A 441 -5.28 -7.70 -5.75
N TRP A 442 -4.60 -7.14 -4.77
CA TRP A 442 -4.77 -5.76 -4.33
C TRP A 442 -3.96 -4.82 -5.21
N GLU A 443 -4.43 -3.59 -5.32
CA GLU A 443 -3.75 -2.56 -6.09
C GLU A 443 -2.57 -2.01 -5.31
N GLY A 444 -1.38 -1.96 -5.90
CA GLY A 444 -0.22 -1.31 -5.30
C GLY A 444 0.17 -0.04 -6.03
N HIS A 445 0.71 0.92 -5.28
CA HIS A 445 1.11 2.24 -5.77
C HIS A 445 2.52 2.60 -5.28
N VAL A 446 3.23 3.41 -6.08
CA VAL A 446 4.50 4.05 -5.67
C VAL A 446 4.50 5.47 -6.18
N ARG A 447 4.47 6.45 -5.27
CA ARG A 447 4.43 7.87 -5.60
C ARG A 447 5.78 8.55 -5.37
N ALA A 448 6.03 9.59 -6.16
CA ALA A 448 7.20 10.44 -6.03
C ALA A 448 6.84 11.88 -5.67
N PHE A 449 7.39 12.36 -4.57
CA PHE A 449 7.27 13.73 -4.08
C PHE A 449 8.64 14.40 -3.98
N THR A 450 8.64 15.69 -3.70
CA THR A 450 9.84 16.46 -3.41
C THR A 450 10.08 16.46 -1.90
N ILE A 451 11.34 16.38 -1.43
CA ILE A 451 11.70 16.68 -0.05
C ILE A 451 12.76 17.77 -0.02
N ASP A 452 12.49 18.88 0.67
CA ASP A 452 13.40 20.04 0.68
C ASP A 452 14.60 19.83 1.61
N ALA A 453 15.31 20.89 2.01
CA ALA A 453 16.42 20.80 2.97
C ALA A 453 15.96 20.73 4.43
N ALA A 454 14.80 21.29 4.75
CA ALA A 454 14.25 21.40 6.11
C ALA A 454 13.47 20.17 6.57
N GLY A 455 13.10 19.27 5.64
CA GLY A 455 12.30 18.08 5.94
C GLY A 455 10.92 18.09 5.33
N ASN A 456 10.56 19.17 4.63
CA ASN A 456 9.23 19.35 4.10
C ASN A 456 9.04 18.50 2.85
N ILE A 457 7.92 17.80 2.77
CA ILE A 457 7.50 16.97 1.65
C ILE A 457 6.55 17.79 0.79
N LEU A 458 6.98 18.14 -0.41
CA LEU A 458 6.28 19.03 -1.32
C LEU A 458 5.75 18.27 -2.54
N ASP A 459 4.61 18.73 -3.05
CA ASP A 459 4.04 18.26 -4.30
C ASP A 459 4.90 18.68 -5.52
N SER A 460 4.46 18.30 -6.73
CA SER A 460 5.14 18.65 -7.99
C SER A 460 5.06 20.13 -8.34
N LEU A 461 4.18 20.90 -7.70
CA LEU A 461 4.04 22.35 -7.84
C LEU A 461 4.84 23.13 -6.79
N GLY A 462 5.39 22.45 -5.77
CA GLY A 462 6.13 23.02 -4.66
C GLY A 462 5.27 23.44 -3.47
N ASN A 463 3.98 23.08 -3.44
CA ASN A 463 3.12 23.26 -2.28
C ASN A 463 3.34 22.12 -1.28
N CYS A 464 2.81 22.29 -0.07
CA CYS A 464 2.87 21.24 0.93
C CYS A 464 2.07 20.01 0.48
N ALA A 465 2.65 18.81 0.59
CA ALA A 465 1.98 17.57 0.26
C ALA A 465 1.27 16.92 1.45
N LEU A 466 1.47 17.42 2.67
CA LEU A 466 0.93 16.87 3.91
C LEU A 466 0.02 17.89 4.60
N ASP A 467 -1.11 17.44 5.13
CA ASP A 467 -1.91 18.26 6.03
C ASP A 467 -1.23 18.28 7.40
N ASP A 468 -0.97 19.46 7.95
CA ASP A 468 -0.33 19.64 9.27
C ASP A 468 -1.43 19.81 10.32
N PRO A 469 -1.82 18.74 11.06
CA PRO A 469 -2.91 18.80 12.03
C PRO A 469 -2.59 19.71 13.24
N ASP A 470 -1.32 20.00 13.50
CA ASP A 470 -0.89 20.81 14.65
C ASP A 470 -0.80 22.31 14.32
N GLY A 471 -1.02 22.70 13.06
CA GLY A 471 -1.03 24.10 12.61
C GLY A 471 0.31 24.83 12.76
N GLY A 472 1.41 24.08 12.86
CA GLY A 472 2.78 24.60 13.02
C GLY A 472 3.39 25.17 11.73
N GLY A 473 2.81 24.86 10.57
CA GLY A 473 3.33 25.19 9.26
C GLY A 473 4.49 24.29 8.83
N GLU A 474 4.63 23.13 9.45
CA GLU A 474 5.69 22.16 9.17
C GLU A 474 5.15 21.06 8.24
N CYS A 475 5.61 21.05 6.99
CA CYS A 475 5.11 20.16 5.96
C CYS A 475 5.80 18.79 5.99
N ASN A 476 5.91 18.17 7.16
CA ASN A 476 6.77 17.00 7.36
C ASN A 476 6.14 15.89 8.22
N SER A 477 4.94 16.13 8.75
CA SER A 477 4.13 15.19 9.51
C SER A 477 2.66 15.39 9.15
N GLY A 478 1.84 14.36 9.35
CA GLY A 478 0.41 14.33 9.05
C GLY A 478 0.06 13.52 7.80
N PRO A 479 -1.24 13.42 7.46
CA PRO A 479 -1.71 12.68 6.30
C PRO A 479 -1.40 13.42 5.00
N PHE A 480 -1.26 12.69 3.89
CA PHE A 480 -1.08 13.30 2.58
C PHE A 480 -2.34 14.06 2.13
N PHE A 481 -2.15 15.27 1.58
CA PHE A 481 -3.24 15.97 0.92
C PHE A 481 -3.72 15.16 -0.28
N PRO A 482 -5.03 15.04 -0.50
CA PRO A 482 -5.57 14.31 -1.64
C PRO A 482 -5.30 15.03 -2.96
N SER A 483 -5.23 16.35 -2.90
CA SER A 483 -4.86 17.24 -4.00
C SER A 483 -3.35 17.36 -4.19
N ALA A 484 -2.51 16.74 -3.35
CA ALA A 484 -1.06 16.77 -3.52
C ALA A 484 -0.69 16.03 -4.80
N LEU A 485 -0.34 16.80 -5.83
CA LEU A 485 0.06 16.25 -7.12
C LEU A 485 1.45 15.63 -7.02
N GLU A 486 1.54 14.31 -7.05
CA GLU A 486 2.81 13.61 -7.20
C GLU A 486 3.48 13.90 -8.55
N TRP A 487 4.79 13.72 -8.64
CA TRP A 487 5.49 13.78 -9.93
C TRP A 487 5.11 12.64 -10.86
N TRP A 488 4.82 11.48 -10.28
CA TRP A 488 4.30 10.29 -10.95
C TRP A 488 3.85 9.27 -9.90
N ASP A 489 2.90 8.42 -10.29
CA ASP A 489 2.55 7.17 -9.61
C ASP A 489 2.90 5.98 -10.52
N ALA A 490 3.72 5.05 -10.04
CA ALA A 490 4.12 3.87 -10.80
C ALA A 490 2.93 3.03 -11.28
N ALA A 491 1.84 2.96 -10.50
CA ALA A 491 0.63 2.23 -10.87
C ALA A 491 -0.01 2.80 -12.15
N ALA A 492 -0.02 4.13 -12.27
CA ALA A 492 -0.54 4.84 -13.44
C ALA A 492 0.40 4.78 -14.65
N GLN A 493 1.68 4.44 -14.45
CA GLN A 493 2.72 4.42 -15.49
C GLN A 493 3.09 2.99 -15.96
N VAL A 494 2.37 1.96 -15.51
CA VAL A 494 2.60 0.58 -15.97
C VAL A 494 2.29 0.46 -17.47
N PRO A 495 3.21 -0.05 -18.31
CA PRO A 495 2.93 -0.25 -19.73
C PRO A 495 1.81 -1.27 -19.95
N ALA A 496 1.07 -1.14 -21.06
CA ALA A 496 0.08 -2.13 -21.46
C ALA A 496 0.67 -3.55 -21.51
N ALA A 497 -0.13 -4.57 -21.17
CA ALA A 497 0.32 -5.96 -20.99
C ALA A 497 1.21 -6.51 -22.13
N GLY A 498 0.94 -6.15 -23.39
CA GLY A 498 1.74 -6.57 -24.55
C GLY A 498 3.11 -5.89 -24.68
N SER A 499 3.33 -4.75 -24.03
CA SER A 499 4.57 -3.96 -24.08
C SER A 499 5.44 -4.10 -22.82
N ARG A 500 4.94 -4.74 -21.75
CA ARG A 500 5.70 -4.96 -20.53
C ARG A 500 6.88 -5.91 -20.73
N LYS A 501 8.02 -5.55 -20.15
CA LYS A 501 9.24 -6.35 -20.13
C LYS A 501 9.31 -7.16 -18.83
N LEU A 502 8.56 -8.25 -18.83
CA LEU A 502 8.50 -9.16 -17.69
C LEU A 502 9.41 -10.36 -17.94
N TYR A 503 10.17 -10.74 -16.92
CA TYR A 503 11.15 -11.81 -16.98
C TYR A 503 10.93 -12.79 -15.83
N THR A 504 11.37 -14.02 -16.04
CA THR A 504 11.42 -15.06 -15.00
C THR A 504 12.68 -15.88 -15.18
N SER A 505 13.06 -16.63 -14.15
CA SER A 505 14.04 -17.70 -14.28
C SER A 505 13.39 -19.02 -14.72
N LYS A 506 14.12 -19.80 -15.53
CA LYS A 506 13.81 -21.20 -15.87
C LYS A 506 15.09 -22.00 -16.06
N VAL A 507 15.06 -23.27 -15.68
CA VAL A 507 16.14 -24.23 -15.97
C VAL A 507 16.13 -24.61 -17.45
N VAL A 508 17.16 -24.21 -18.19
CA VAL A 508 17.40 -24.56 -19.59
C VAL A 508 18.70 -25.35 -19.68
N SER A 509 18.61 -26.60 -20.17
CA SER A 509 19.76 -27.52 -20.27
C SER A 509 20.54 -27.68 -18.95
N GLY A 510 19.83 -27.69 -17.82
CA GLY A 510 20.39 -27.89 -16.49
C GLY A 510 20.90 -26.63 -15.79
N ASN A 511 20.82 -25.46 -16.42
CA ASN A 511 21.22 -24.18 -15.81
C ASN A 511 20.02 -23.25 -15.70
N ALA A 512 19.87 -22.57 -14.57
CA ALA A 512 18.88 -21.52 -14.44
C ALA A 512 19.27 -20.32 -15.32
N THR A 513 18.32 -19.79 -16.08
CA THR A 513 18.53 -18.70 -17.02
C THR A 513 17.34 -17.76 -17.04
N ARG A 514 17.58 -16.48 -17.34
CA ARG A 514 16.53 -15.49 -17.58
C ARG A 514 15.81 -15.79 -18.89
N VAL A 515 14.49 -15.85 -18.85
CA VAL A 515 13.62 -15.93 -20.02
C VAL A 515 12.51 -14.89 -19.93
N ASP A 516 11.89 -14.57 -21.06
CA ASP A 516 10.74 -13.68 -21.10
C ASP A 516 9.52 -14.37 -20.48
N PHE A 517 8.85 -13.69 -19.54
CA PHE A 517 7.59 -14.16 -18.96
C PHE A 517 6.47 -13.98 -20.00
N SER A 518 6.26 -15.00 -20.82
CA SER A 518 5.43 -14.97 -22.03
C SER A 518 4.79 -16.33 -22.28
N SER A 519 3.94 -16.44 -23.30
CA SER A 519 3.30 -17.68 -23.74
C SER A 519 4.29 -18.79 -24.19
N ALA A 520 5.60 -18.51 -24.17
CA ALA A 520 6.61 -19.54 -24.34
C ALA A 520 6.81 -20.41 -23.08
N LEU A 521 6.29 -20.00 -21.92
CA LEU A 521 6.28 -20.80 -20.69
C LEU A 521 5.22 -21.88 -20.79
N THR A 522 5.59 -23.11 -20.47
CA THR A 522 4.67 -24.25 -20.52
C THR A 522 3.88 -24.41 -19.22
N ALA A 523 2.83 -25.21 -19.25
CA ALA A 523 2.10 -25.63 -18.07
C ALA A 523 3.02 -26.16 -16.96
N ALA A 524 4.00 -26.99 -17.33
CA ALA A 524 4.97 -27.53 -16.38
C ALA A 524 5.87 -26.45 -15.76
N ASP A 525 6.24 -25.41 -16.52
CA ASP A 525 7.01 -24.29 -16.00
C ASP A 525 6.20 -23.51 -14.95
N LEU A 526 4.90 -23.35 -15.15
CA LEU A 526 4.02 -22.66 -14.20
C LEU A 526 3.52 -23.56 -13.07
N GLY A 527 3.96 -24.83 -13.03
CA GLY A 527 3.49 -25.81 -12.05
C GLY A 527 2.01 -26.17 -12.18
N ILE A 528 1.42 -25.96 -13.36
CA ILE A 528 0.06 -26.37 -13.69
C ILE A 528 0.04 -27.90 -13.83
N GLN A 529 -0.93 -28.54 -13.18
CA GLN A 529 -1.10 -30.00 -13.18
C GLN A 529 -2.17 -30.44 -14.17
N ALA A 530 -2.16 -31.74 -14.50
CA ALA A 530 -2.99 -32.23 -15.58
C ALA A 530 -4.50 -32.08 -15.37
N PHE A 531 -5.15 -31.41 -16.32
CA PHE A 531 -6.58 -31.12 -16.24
C PHE A 531 -7.38 -32.27 -16.86
N ALA A 532 -8.12 -33.02 -16.05
CA ALA A 532 -9.26 -33.77 -16.54
C ALA A 532 -10.41 -32.76 -16.66
N VAL A 533 -10.72 -32.30 -17.88
CA VAL A 533 -11.85 -31.38 -18.15
C VAL A 533 -13.05 -31.77 -17.28
N PRO A 534 -13.47 -30.93 -16.30
CA PRO A 534 -14.67 -31.22 -15.56
C PRO A 534 -15.82 -31.18 -16.56
N PRO A 535 -16.73 -32.18 -16.55
CA PRO A 535 -17.98 -32.03 -17.28
C PRO A 535 -18.65 -30.73 -16.83
N ALA A 536 -19.38 -30.07 -17.73
CA ALA A 536 -20.07 -28.78 -17.50
C ALA A 536 -21.04 -28.73 -16.29
N SER A 537 -21.15 -29.82 -15.53
CA SER A 537 -21.94 -29.98 -14.32
C SER A 537 -21.10 -30.28 -13.06
N ALA A 538 -19.76 -30.16 -13.10
CA ALA A 538 -18.95 -30.26 -11.88
C ALA A 538 -19.20 -29.02 -10.99
N PRO A 539 -19.45 -29.17 -9.68
CA PRO A 539 -19.94 -28.07 -8.85
C PRO A 539 -18.94 -26.93 -8.59
N ASN A 540 -17.71 -27.00 -9.11
CA ASN A 540 -16.71 -25.94 -8.91
C ASN A 540 -15.59 -25.98 -9.97
N PRO A 541 -15.70 -25.25 -11.10
CA PRO A 541 -14.53 -25.00 -11.92
C PRO A 541 -13.62 -24.03 -11.17
N ILE A 542 -12.38 -24.44 -10.90
CA ILE A 542 -11.35 -23.61 -10.23
C ILE A 542 -11.08 -22.31 -11.02
N TYR A 543 -11.31 -22.31 -12.33
CA TYR A 543 -11.15 -21.15 -13.22
C TYR A 543 -12.46 -20.82 -13.95
N PRO A 544 -13.45 -20.17 -13.31
CA PRO A 544 -14.70 -19.81 -13.97
C PRO A 544 -14.42 -18.87 -15.15
N GLY A 545 -15.01 -19.18 -16.32
CA GLY A 545 -14.88 -18.36 -17.53
C GLY A 545 -13.67 -18.65 -18.42
N SER A 546 -12.81 -19.62 -18.08
CA SER A 546 -11.66 -20.02 -18.91
C SER A 546 -12.08 -20.45 -20.32
N VAL A 547 -11.28 -20.08 -21.33
CA VAL A 547 -11.40 -20.54 -22.71
C VAL A 547 -10.42 -21.66 -23.05
N ALA A 548 -9.52 -22.04 -22.15
CA ALA A 548 -8.53 -23.09 -22.29
C ALA A 548 -9.15 -24.46 -22.57
N LEU A 549 -8.59 -25.18 -23.55
CA LEU A 549 -8.96 -26.55 -23.92
C LEU A 549 -8.08 -27.61 -23.24
N ASN A 550 -6.89 -27.21 -22.77
CA ASN A 550 -5.89 -28.06 -22.13
C ASN A 550 -5.01 -27.24 -21.17
N GLU A 551 -4.01 -27.88 -20.56
CA GLU A 551 -3.09 -27.26 -19.60
C GLU A 551 -2.26 -26.12 -20.20
N GLU A 552 -1.85 -26.23 -21.46
CA GLU A 552 -1.04 -25.20 -22.12
C GLU A 552 -1.88 -23.96 -22.43
N GLY A 553 -3.15 -24.14 -22.83
CA GLY A 553 -4.09 -23.03 -22.96
C GLY A 553 -4.32 -22.30 -21.64
N LEU A 554 -4.35 -23.03 -20.52
CA LEU A 554 -4.44 -22.42 -19.18
C LEU A 554 -3.13 -21.69 -18.80
N ALA A 555 -1.97 -22.22 -19.20
CA ALA A 555 -0.70 -21.53 -19.01
C ALA A 555 -0.68 -20.17 -19.74
N ASP A 556 -1.17 -20.13 -20.98
CA ASP A 556 -1.32 -18.88 -21.75
C ASP A 556 -2.27 -17.88 -21.06
N GLU A 557 -3.38 -18.35 -20.49
CA GLU A 557 -4.32 -17.51 -19.73
C GLU A 557 -3.68 -16.96 -18.45
N VAL A 558 -2.96 -17.79 -17.68
CA VAL A 558 -2.27 -17.38 -16.45
C VAL A 558 -1.16 -16.36 -16.75
N VAL A 559 -0.37 -16.59 -17.80
CA VAL A 559 0.64 -15.62 -18.25
C VAL A 559 -0.04 -14.31 -18.64
N SER A 560 -1.08 -14.36 -19.46
CA SER A 560 -1.78 -13.15 -19.91
C SER A 560 -2.36 -12.37 -18.72
N TYR A 561 -2.92 -13.08 -17.74
CA TYR A 561 -3.44 -12.51 -16.50
C TYR A 561 -2.35 -11.81 -15.67
N ALA A 562 -1.25 -12.50 -15.39
CA ALA A 562 -0.12 -11.92 -14.64
C ALA A 562 0.56 -10.75 -15.38
N ARG A 563 0.51 -10.72 -16.72
CA ARG A 563 0.97 -9.57 -17.51
C ARG A 563 0.02 -8.36 -17.43
N GLY A 564 -1.22 -8.56 -16.97
CA GLY A 564 -2.22 -7.52 -16.74
C GLY A 564 -3.43 -7.52 -17.68
N CYS A 565 -3.73 -8.66 -18.32
CA CYS A 565 -5.03 -8.87 -18.96
C CYS A 565 -6.06 -9.37 -17.92
N ASN A 566 -7.34 -9.18 -18.18
CA ASN A 566 -8.40 -9.91 -17.48
C ASN A 566 -8.27 -11.41 -17.79
N PHE A 567 -8.62 -12.25 -16.82
CA PHE A 567 -8.53 -13.70 -16.98
C PHE A 567 -9.41 -14.17 -18.16
N ALA A 568 -8.99 -15.24 -18.83
CA ALA A 568 -9.56 -15.74 -20.10
C ALA A 568 -9.45 -14.77 -21.30
N THR A 569 -8.68 -13.69 -21.20
CA THR A 569 -8.36 -12.77 -22.31
C THR A 569 -6.87 -12.72 -22.59
N GLY A 570 -6.47 -12.22 -23.77
CA GLY A 570 -5.06 -12.14 -24.17
C GLY A 570 -4.49 -13.41 -24.80
N VAL A 571 -5.36 -14.38 -25.09
CA VAL A 571 -4.98 -15.71 -25.58
C VAL A 571 -5.41 -15.94 -27.02
N SER A 572 -4.58 -16.66 -27.77
CA SER A 572 -4.83 -17.03 -29.16
C SER A 572 -4.07 -18.31 -29.49
N GLY A 573 -4.70 -19.28 -30.14
CA GLY A 573 -3.99 -20.51 -30.53
C GLY A 573 -4.90 -21.72 -30.64
N ALA A 574 -4.28 -22.89 -30.80
CA ALA A 574 -4.97 -24.18 -30.88
C ALA A 574 -5.43 -24.70 -29.50
N ASP A 575 -4.87 -24.16 -28.43
CA ASP A 575 -5.09 -24.61 -27.05
C ASP A 575 -6.24 -23.89 -26.34
N VAL A 576 -6.94 -22.98 -27.05
CA VAL A 576 -8.10 -22.23 -26.56
C VAL A 576 -9.31 -22.38 -27.49
N SER A 577 -10.51 -22.34 -26.92
CA SER A 577 -11.79 -22.51 -27.63
C SER A 577 -12.18 -21.29 -28.47
N ALA A 578 -11.64 -20.11 -28.14
CA ALA A 578 -11.78 -18.88 -28.92
C ALA A 578 -10.52 -18.02 -28.73
N THR A 579 -10.14 -17.28 -29.78
CA THR A 579 -9.13 -16.22 -29.64
C THR A 579 -9.79 -15.00 -29.02
N VAL A 580 -9.24 -14.54 -27.90
CA VAL A 580 -9.77 -13.42 -27.13
C VAL A 580 -8.67 -12.38 -26.98
N ALA A 581 -8.87 -11.19 -27.55
CA ALA A 581 -7.92 -10.09 -27.40
C ALA A 581 -7.76 -9.71 -25.93
N CYS A 582 -6.57 -9.26 -25.53
CA CYS A 582 -6.33 -8.81 -24.16
C CYS A 582 -7.26 -7.64 -23.83
N ALA A 583 -8.16 -7.86 -22.87
CA ALA A 583 -8.85 -6.78 -22.19
C ALA A 583 -7.96 -6.41 -20.99
N GLY A 584 -7.34 -5.23 -21.01
CA GLY A 584 -6.49 -4.79 -19.91
C GLY A 584 -7.26 -4.75 -18.58
N ARG A 585 -6.57 -5.06 -17.48
CA ARG A 585 -7.10 -4.98 -16.13
C ARG A 585 -6.52 -3.77 -15.42
N THR A 586 -7.36 -3.07 -14.66
CA THR A 586 -6.91 -2.16 -13.59
C THR A 586 -7.35 -2.77 -12.25
N PRO A 587 -6.44 -2.94 -11.28
CA PRO A 587 -5.00 -2.58 -11.31
C PRO A 587 -4.11 -3.55 -12.09
N MET A 588 -2.93 -3.06 -12.50
CA MET A 588 -1.86 -3.86 -13.12
C MET A 588 -0.67 -4.14 -12.20
N LEU A 589 -0.39 -3.23 -11.26
CA LEU A 589 0.64 -3.38 -10.22
C LEU A 589 -0.01 -4.00 -8.98
N GLY A 590 0.58 -5.08 -8.48
CA GLY A 590 0.13 -5.71 -7.24
C GLY A 590 0.53 -4.93 -6.00
N ASP A 591 -0.11 -5.23 -4.87
CA ASP A 591 0.21 -4.60 -3.60
C ASP A 591 1.68 -4.82 -3.20
N ILE A 592 2.27 -3.73 -2.74
CA ILE A 592 3.59 -3.69 -2.15
C ILE A 592 3.33 -3.79 -0.66
N PHE A 593 3.42 -4.98 -0.07
CA PHE A 593 2.95 -5.16 1.31
C PHE A 593 4.07 -4.95 2.34
N HIS A 594 5.16 -5.69 2.21
CA HIS A 594 6.29 -5.62 3.16
C HIS A 594 7.62 -5.19 2.52
N SER A 595 7.62 -4.90 1.23
CA SER A 595 8.81 -4.49 0.50
C SER A 595 8.98 -2.97 0.57
N ALA A 596 9.95 -2.49 1.36
CA ALA A 596 10.40 -1.11 1.30
C ALA A 596 11.06 -0.85 -0.08
N PRO A 597 10.66 0.20 -0.82
CA PRO A 597 11.27 0.48 -2.11
C PRO A 597 12.76 0.90 -1.97
N LEU A 598 13.60 0.36 -2.85
CA LEU A 598 15.06 0.58 -2.86
C LEU A 598 15.47 1.44 -4.05
N VAL A 599 16.14 2.56 -3.78
CA VAL A 599 16.65 3.45 -4.83
C VAL A 599 18.12 3.15 -5.12
N VAL A 600 18.45 2.85 -6.38
CA VAL A 600 19.82 2.71 -6.87
C VAL A 600 20.12 3.86 -7.83
N SER A 601 21.07 4.71 -7.44
CA SER A 601 21.54 5.84 -8.24
C SER A 601 22.97 5.61 -8.73
N ARG A 602 23.72 6.65 -9.09
CA ARG A 602 25.16 6.54 -9.42
C ARG A 602 25.97 5.91 -8.25
N PRO A 603 27.11 5.23 -8.52
CA PRO A 603 28.00 4.75 -7.47
C PRO A 603 28.50 5.87 -6.54
N ARG A 604 28.37 5.70 -5.22
CA ARG A 604 28.61 6.77 -4.23
C ARG A 604 29.72 6.48 -3.24
N VAL A 605 29.91 5.21 -2.92
CA VAL A 605 30.91 4.75 -1.96
C VAL A 605 32.27 5.45 -2.17
N LEU A 606 32.93 5.79 -1.06
CA LEU A 606 34.20 6.52 -1.06
C LEU A 606 35.40 5.58 -0.94
N TRP A 607 35.40 4.46 -1.68
CA TRP A 607 36.57 3.59 -1.68
C TRP A 607 37.73 4.22 -2.45
N PRO A 608 38.93 4.29 -1.84
CA PRO A 608 40.13 4.82 -2.51
C PRO A 608 40.72 3.86 -3.56
N ASP A 609 40.02 2.76 -3.88
CA ASP A 609 40.44 1.75 -4.85
C ASP A 609 40.34 2.30 -6.29
N ALA A 610 41.47 2.32 -7.01
CA ALA A 610 41.54 2.85 -8.37
C ALA A 610 40.59 2.14 -9.36
N SER A 611 40.34 0.84 -9.17
CA SER A 611 39.39 0.08 -10.01
C SER A 611 37.95 0.52 -9.75
N TYR A 612 37.60 0.80 -8.49
CA TYR A 612 36.28 1.29 -8.12
C TYR A 612 36.06 2.73 -8.58
N LEU A 613 37.08 3.59 -8.47
CA LEU A 613 37.03 4.95 -9.01
C LEU A 613 36.78 4.95 -10.53
N ALA A 614 37.33 3.98 -11.27
CA ALA A 614 37.05 3.81 -12.70
C ALA A 614 35.60 3.37 -12.97
N PHE A 615 35.05 2.45 -12.16
CA PHE A 615 33.64 2.07 -12.20
C PHE A 615 32.71 3.24 -11.90
N LYS A 616 32.98 3.98 -10.82
CA LYS A 616 32.27 5.20 -10.43
C LYS A 616 32.30 6.26 -11.52
N SER A 617 33.44 6.44 -12.19
CA SER A 617 33.55 7.35 -13.34
C SER A 617 32.73 6.88 -14.55
N THR A 618 32.60 5.56 -14.76
CA THR A 618 31.86 4.99 -15.90
C THR A 618 30.35 5.15 -15.72
N TYR A 619 29.86 4.99 -14.49
CA TYR A 619 28.42 5.06 -14.15
C TYR A 619 28.04 6.36 -13.40
N ALA A 620 28.84 7.42 -13.55
CA ALA A 620 28.64 8.70 -12.87
C ALA A 620 27.30 9.38 -13.19
N THR A 621 26.70 9.04 -14.32
CA THR A 621 25.43 9.59 -14.84
C THR A 621 24.39 8.50 -15.09
N ARG A 622 24.49 7.35 -14.39
CA ARG A 622 23.52 6.26 -14.50
C ARG A 622 22.12 6.75 -14.07
N ASP A 623 21.09 6.39 -14.83
CA ASP A 623 19.70 6.63 -14.46
C ASP A 623 19.39 6.04 -13.09
N ARG A 624 18.69 6.81 -12.26
CA ARG A 624 18.22 6.40 -10.94
C ARG A 624 17.02 5.47 -11.12
N MET A 625 17.09 4.31 -10.50
CA MET A 625 16.06 3.27 -10.56
C MET A 625 15.53 2.99 -9.15
N LEU A 626 14.23 2.76 -9.04
CA LEU A 626 13.58 2.28 -7.82
C LEU A 626 13.17 0.82 -8.01
N TYR A 627 13.47 -0.05 -7.05
CA TYR A 627 13.12 -1.46 -7.07
C TYR A 627 12.20 -1.78 -5.90
N VAL A 628 11.13 -2.52 -6.17
CA VAL A 628 10.15 -2.89 -5.16
C VAL A 628 9.53 -4.24 -5.48
N GLY A 629 9.38 -5.10 -4.47
CA GLY A 629 8.67 -6.36 -4.59
C GLY A 629 7.16 -6.15 -4.48
N ALA A 630 6.38 -6.83 -5.31
CA ALA A 630 4.93 -6.82 -5.27
C ALA A 630 4.31 -8.23 -5.27
N ASN A 631 3.10 -8.33 -4.72
CA ASN A 631 2.32 -9.56 -4.64
C ASN A 631 1.58 -9.93 -5.94
N ASP A 632 1.86 -9.25 -7.06
CA ASP A 632 1.54 -9.75 -8.40
C ASP A 632 2.57 -10.77 -8.92
N GLY A 633 3.63 -11.03 -8.15
CA GLY A 633 4.65 -12.02 -8.46
C GLY A 633 5.98 -11.46 -8.94
N PHE A 634 6.12 -10.14 -9.06
CA PHE A 634 7.32 -9.53 -9.64
C PHE A 634 8.04 -8.60 -8.66
N LEU A 635 9.36 -8.55 -8.79
CA LEU A 635 10.14 -7.35 -8.45
C LEU A 635 10.04 -6.36 -9.60
N HIS A 636 9.48 -5.19 -9.36
CA HIS A 636 9.37 -4.12 -10.34
C HIS A 636 10.56 -3.18 -10.26
N ALA A 637 11.07 -2.77 -11.43
CA ALA A 637 12.05 -1.71 -11.56
C ALA A 637 11.42 -0.49 -12.24
N VAL A 638 11.34 0.62 -11.51
CA VAL A 638 10.69 1.87 -11.90
C VAL A 638 11.74 2.95 -12.18
N HIS A 639 11.58 3.72 -13.25
CA HIS A 639 12.48 4.82 -13.55
C HIS A 639 12.23 6.02 -12.62
N ALA A 640 13.21 6.28 -11.76
CA ALA A 640 13.12 7.25 -10.68
C ALA A 640 13.97 8.51 -10.91
N GLY A 641 14.61 8.68 -12.07
CA GLY A 641 15.29 9.93 -12.41
C GLY A 641 16.38 9.78 -13.46
N SER A 642 16.49 10.74 -14.37
CA SER A 642 17.64 10.87 -15.27
C SER A 642 18.60 11.94 -14.75
N TRP A 643 19.92 11.71 -14.93
CA TRP A 643 20.93 12.64 -14.44
C TRP A 643 20.99 13.91 -15.29
N GLN A 644 20.75 15.07 -14.67
CA GLN A 644 20.73 16.37 -15.32
C GLN A 644 22.04 17.13 -15.07
N ALA A 645 23.02 16.93 -15.95
CA ALA A 645 24.32 17.60 -15.85
C ALA A 645 24.27 19.13 -15.97
N GLY A 646 23.20 19.68 -16.58
CA GLY A 646 22.98 21.12 -16.74
C GLY A 646 22.28 21.79 -15.56
N ALA A 647 21.77 21.03 -14.58
CA ALA A 647 21.20 21.59 -13.37
C ALA A 647 22.29 22.25 -12.49
N THR A 648 21.91 23.21 -11.64
CA THR A 648 22.86 23.92 -10.76
C THR A 648 22.40 23.83 -9.30
N PRO A 649 23.00 22.95 -8.48
CA PRO A 649 24.01 21.94 -8.83
C PRO A 649 23.43 20.79 -9.68
N PRO A 650 24.27 19.99 -10.37
CA PRO A 650 23.82 18.81 -11.09
C PRO A 650 23.02 17.86 -10.18
N SER A 651 21.86 17.42 -10.64
CA SER A 651 20.91 16.61 -9.87
C SER A 651 20.18 15.61 -10.77
N TYR A 652 19.47 14.66 -10.17
CA TYR A 652 18.45 13.90 -10.89
C TYR A 652 17.19 14.76 -11.10
N ASP A 653 16.48 14.51 -12.18
CA ASP A 653 15.06 14.90 -12.27
C ASP A 653 14.18 13.94 -11.44
N ALA A 654 12.87 14.20 -11.39
CA ALA A 654 11.93 13.40 -10.62
C ALA A 654 11.79 11.95 -11.13
N GLY A 655 12.15 11.66 -12.38
CA GLY A 655 11.86 10.39 -13.04
C GLY A 655 10.52 10.39 -13.78
N THR A 656 10.13 9.22 -14.26
CA THR A 656 8.91 9.07 -15.08
C THR A 656 7.90 8.09 -14.49
N GLY A 657 8.23 7.37 -13.41
CA GLY A 657 7.37 6.31 -12.84
C GLY A 657 7.19 5.06 -13.71
N GLY A 658 7.56 5.12 -15.00
CA GLY A 658 7.42 4.00 -15.92
C GLY A 658 8.25 2.76 -15.54
N GLU A 659 7.60 1.59 -15.58
CA GLU A 659 8.22 0.28 -15.39
C GLU A 659 9.25 -0.01 -16.50
N LYS A 660 10.49 -0.31 -16.10
CA LYS A 660 11.56 -0.76 -17.01
C LYS A 660 11.59 -2.27 -17.17
N PHE A 661 11.35 -3.01 -16.08
CA PHE A 661 11.15 -4.45 -16.10
C PHE A 661 10.42 -4.94 -14.84
N GLY A 662 9.89 -6.16 -14.91
CA GLY A 662 9.52 -6.97 -13.74
C GLY A 662 10.25 -8.31 -13.76
N PHE A 663 10.70 -8.82 -12.61
CA PHE A 663 11.37 -10.13 -12.49
C PHE A 663 10.66 -11.05 -11.49
N MET A 664 10.31 -12.25 -11.93
CA MET A 664 9.64 -13.28 -11.14
C MET A 664 10.61 -14.44 -10.82
N PRO A 665 10.90 -14.73 -9.54
CA PRO A 665 11.70 -15.88 -9.16
C PRO A 665 10.95 -17.21 -9.40
N TRP A 666 11.68 -18.32 -9.45
CA TRP A 666 11.15 -19.63 -9.85
C TRP A 666 10.00 -20.11 -8.98
N TYR A 667 10.03 -19.82 -7.67
CA TYR A 667 8.99 -20.24 -6.74
C TYR A 667 7.69 -19.45 -6.96
N ALA A 668 7.78 -18.13 -7.20
CA ALA A 668 6.63 -17.33 -7.61
C ALA A 668 6.06 -17.81 -8.95
N ARG A 669 6.92 -18.08 -9.94
CA ARG A 669 6.51 -18.63 -11.24
C ARG A 669 5.73 -19.94 -11.11
N LYS A 670 6.15 -20.85 -10.23
CA LYS A 670 5.43 -22.11 -10.02
C LYS A 670 4.10 -21.97 -9.29
N ASN A 671 3.86 -20.85 -8.62
CA ASN A 671 2.66 -20.61 -7.83
C ASN A 671 1.72 -19.55 -8.42
N ILE A 672 2.16 -18.80 -9.45
CA ILE A 672 1.40 -17.70 -10.08
C ILE A 672 0.01 -18.09 -10.60
N LYS A 673 -0.22 -19.38 -10.89
CA LYS A 673 -1.54 -19.93 -11.24
C LYS A 673 -2.60 -19.66 -10.16
N ASN A 674 -2.17 -19.49 -8.90
CA ASN A 674 -3.05 -19.26 -7.77
C ASN A 674 -3.59 -17.82 -7.73
N LEU A 675 -2.88 -16.85 -8.32
CA LEU A 675 -3.21 -15.42 -8.23
C LEU A 675 -4.65 -15.08 -8.65
N TYR A 676 -5.21 -15.81 -9.62
CA TYR A 676 -6.59 -15.60 -10.07
C TYR A 676 -7.64 -16.19 -9.13
N VAL A 677 -7.31 -17.26 -8.42
CA VAL A 677 -8.26 -18.06 -7.63
C VAL A 677 -8.12 -17.86 -6.13
N ASP A 678 -7.04 -17.22 -5.72
CA ASP A 678 -6.81 -16.76 -4.37
C ASP A 678 -8.05 -15.98 -3.90
N ARG A 679 -8.43 -16.23 -2.65
CA ARG A 679 -9.53 -15.51 -2.04
C ARG A 679 -8.98 -14.33 -1.25
N PRO A 680 -9.77 -13.27 -1.06
CA PRO A 680 -9.37 -12.16 -0.21
C PRO A 680 -8.92 -12.62 1.19
N ASP A 681 -9.59 -13.62 1.77
CA ASP A 681 -9.34 -14.17 3.11
C ASP A 681 -8.19 -15.19 3.18
N ASP A 682 -7.65 -15.65 2.05
CA ASP A 682 -6.57 -16.66 1.99
C ASP A 682 -5.75 -16.41 0.72
N ARG A 683 -5.02 -15.29 0.72
CA ARG A 683 -4.23 -14.82 -0.42
C ARG A 683 -2.79 -15.33 -0.36
N THR A 684 -2.26 -15.74 -1.51
CA THR A 684 -0.86 -16.14 -1.62
C THR A 684 0.02 -14.89 -1.69
N HIS A 685 1.04 -14.79 -0.83
CA HIS A 685 2.11 -13.79 -1.00
C HIS A 685 3.08 -14.23 -2.10
N TYR A 686 3.77 -13.29 -2.75
CA TYR A 686 4.74 -13.61 -3.80
C TYR A 686 6.11 -12.95 -3.58
N VAL A 687 6.39 -11.80 -4.20
CA VAL A 687 7.69 -11.12 -4.06
C VAL A 687 7.51 -10.01 -3.04
N ASP A 688 7.43 -10.38 -1.77
CA ASP A 688 7.05 -9.46 -0.69
C ASP A 688 8.25 -8.98 0.15
N GLY A 689 9.46 -9.43 -0.16
CA GLY A 689 10.68 -9.07 0.56
C GLY A 689 11.30 -7.77 0.06
N SER A 690 11.81 -6.95 1.00
CA SER A 690 12.57 -5.74 0.69
C SER A 690 13.90 -6.08 0.01
N PRO A 691 14.20 -5.57 -1.21
CA PRO A 691 15.47 -5.82 -1.87
C PRO A 691 16.64 -5.09 -1.19
N GLN A 692 17.87 -5.53 -1.48
CA GLN A 692 19.13 -4.86 -1.15
C GLN A 692 19.98 -4.74 -2.40
N ALA A 693 20.81 -3.70 -2.50
CA ALA A 693 21.79 -3.58 -3.57
C ALA A 693 23.13 -3.10 -3.02
N ALA A 694 24.21 -3.47 -3.72
CA ALA A 694 25.55 -2.96 -3.43
C ALA A 694 26.42 -3.00 -4.69
N ASP A 695 27.43 -2.16 -4.72
CA ASP A 695 28.51 -2.30 -5.69
C ASP A 695 29.49 -3.39 -5.26
N VAL A 696 29.55 -4.47 -6.03
CA VAL A 696 30.34 -5.67 -5.73
C VAL A 696 31.44 -5.88 -6.77
N TRP A 697 32.57 -6.41 -6.32
CA TRP A 697 33.65 -6.81 -7.21
C TRP A 697 33.51 -8.28 -7.61
N ILE A 698 33.25 -8.51 -8.88
CA ILE A 698 33.16 -9.84 -9.49
C ILE A 698 34.56 -10.29 -9.87
N HIS A 699 35.19 -11.03 -8.96
CA HIS A 699 36.54 -11.57 -9.16
C HIS A 699 36.63 -12.42 -10.45
N PRO A 700 37.61 -12.21 -11.35
CA PRO A 700 37.72 -12.97 -12.61
C PRO A 700 38.00 -14.46 -12.37
N THR A 701 38.97 -14.72 -11.50
CA THR A 701 39.38 -16.06 -11.07
C THR A 701 39.49 -16.13 -9.56
N ALA A 702 39.38 -17.33 -8.99
CA ALA A 702 39.50 -17.52 -7.55
C ALA A 702 40.83 -17.00 -6.96
N THR A 703 41.91 -17.01 -7.75
CA THR A 703 43.24 -16.58 -7.28
C THR A 703 43.57 -15.13 -7.63
N THR A 704 42.60 -14.33 -8.07
CA THR A 704 42.84 -12.92 -8.38
C THR A 704 42.90 -12.10 -7.08
N ALA A 705 44.07 -11.54 -6.77
CA ALA A 705 44.27 -10.63 -5.62
C ALA A 705 44.28 -9.15 -6.01
N SER A 706 44.23 -8.82 -7.29
CA SER A 706 44.32 -7.45 -7.80
C SER A 706 43.18 -7.19 -8.77
N LYS A 707 42.52 -6.04 -8.59
CA LYS A 707 41.37 -5.64 -9.41
C LYS A 707 41.83 -4.99 -10.70
N ASN A 708 41.07 -5.18 -11.78
CA ASN A 708 41.32 -4.51 -13.04
C ASN A 708 40.99 -3.01 -12.93
N LEU A 709 41.96 -2.18 -13.29
CA LEU A 709 41.85 -0.72 -13.27
C LEU A 709 40.81 -0.14 -14.23
N SER A 710 40.23 -0.95 -15.14
CA SER A 710 39.11 -0.54 -16.01
C SER A 710 37.79 -0.37 -15.27
N GLY A 711 37.66 -0.93 -14.07
CA GLY A 711 36.39 -0.98 -13.33
C GLY A 711 35.38 -2.00 -13.89
N SER A 712 35.70 -2.73 -14.96
CA SER A 712 34.75 -3.68 -15.60
C SER A 712 34.43 -4.92 -14.76
N GLU A 713 35.20 -5.16 -13.71
CA GLU A 713 34.97 -6.23 -12.73
C GLU A 713 33.97 -5.81 -11.64
N TRP A 714 33.66 -4.52 -11.54
CA TRP A 714 32.65 -4.02 -10.61
C TRP A 714 31.26 -4.06 -11.23
N LYS A 715 30.27 -4.41 -10.40
CA LYS A 715 28.86 -4.50 -10.74
C LYS A 715 28.02 -3.93 -9.61
N THR A 716 26.88 -3.34 -9.92
CA THR A 716 25.83 -3.13 -8.92
C THR A 716 24.91 -4.34 -8.95
N VAL A 717 24.89 -5.10 -7.87
CA VAL A 717 24.08 -6.32 -7.74
C VAL A 717 22.96 -6.08 -6.76
N LEU A 718 21.74 -6.41 -7.18
CA LEU A 718 20.55 -6.43 -6.35
C LEU A 718 20.31 -7.86 -5.88
N VAL A 719 20.06 -8.05 -4.58
CA VAL A 719 19.62 -9.31 -3.99
C VAL A 719 18.24 -9.09 -3.36
N GLY A 720 17.25 -9.86 -3.81
CA GLY A 720 15.88 -9.80 -3.32
C GLY A 720 15.46 -11.09 -2.62
N ALA A 721 14.46 -11.00 -1.76
CA ALA A 721 13.84 -12.12 -1.07
C ALA A 721 12.33 -12.13 -1.34
N MET A 722 11.67 -13.24 -1.01
CA MET A 722 10.22 -13.39 -1.20
C MET A 722 9.41 -13.17 0.08
N ARG A 723 10.06 -13.16 1.25
CA ARG A 723 9.39 -13.05 2.55
C ARG A 723 8.28 -14.12 2.66
N GLY A 724 7.05 -13.74 2.98
CA GLY A 724 5.90 -14.66 3.11
C GLY A 724 5.54 -15.39 1.81
N GLY A 725 6.07 -14.95 0.66
CA GLY A 725 5.79 -15.61 -0.61
C GLY A 725 6.66 -16.82 -0.92
N GLY A 726 7.71 -17.09 -0.14
CA GLY A 726 8.41 -18.38 -0.22
C GLY A 726 9.92 -18.38 0.06
N PRO A 727 10.58 -19.51 -0.25
CA PRO A 727 11.92 -19.81 0.23
C PRO A 727 13.06 -19.33 -0.66
N VAL A 728 12.81 -18.41 -1.60
CA VAL A 728 13.83 -18.04 -2.59
C VAL A 728 14.38 -16.64 -2.32
N THR A 729 15.70 -16.58 -2.25
CA THR A 729 16.50 -15.36 -2.45
C THR A 729 17.08 -15.38 -3.86
N TYR A 730 17.14 -14.24 -4.54
CA TYR A 730 17.61 -14.15 -5.92
C TYR A 730 18.50 -12.93 -6.15
N ALA A 731 19.41 -13.02 -7.11
CA ALA A 731 20.34 -11.94 -7.45
C ALA A 731 20.30 -11.52 -8.91
N LEU A 732 20.38 -10.22 -9.14
CA LEU A 732 20.32 -9.56 -10.44
C LEU A 732 21.48 -8.54 -10.60
N ASP A 733 22.14 -8.54 -11.76
CA ASP A 733 23.03 -7.45 -12.20
C ASP A 733 22.16 -6.29 -12.70
N VAL A 734 22.10 -5.23 -11.88
CA VAL A 734 21.36 -3.98 -12.15
C VAL A 734 22.28 -2.82 -12.53
N THR A 735 23.53 -3.12 -12.90
CA THR A 735 24.58 -2.11 -13.12
C THR A 735 24.20 -1.06 -14.16
N ASN A 736 23.59 -1.46 -15.28
CA ASN A 736 23.35 -0.57 -16.42
C ASN A 736 21.90 -0.66 -16.95
N PRO A 737 21.01 0.25 -16.50
CA PRO A 737 19.62 0.34 -16.97
C PRO A 737 19.47 0.58 -18.48
N ALA A 738 20.49 1.11 -19.15
CA ALA A 738 20.47 1.37 -20.59
C ALA A 738 20.84 0.12 -21.43
N SER A 739 21.27 -0.99 -20.81
CA SER A 739 21.64 -2.21 -21.53
C SER A 739 20.41 -2.99 -22.02
N GLY A 740 20.49 -3.58 -23.22
CA GLY A 740 19.47 -4.54 -23.69
C GLY A 740 19.41 -5.85 -22.90
N SER A 741 20.45 -6.15 -22.11
CA SER A 741 20.51 -7.31 -21.22
C SER A 741 20.05 -7.00 -19.79
N TYR A 742 19.52 -5.81 -19.53
CA TYR A 742 19.05 -5.40 -18.21
C TYR A 742 17.67 -6.02 -17.90
N PRO A 743 17.43 -6.60 -16.71
CA PRO A 743 18.41 -6.92 -15.68
C PRO A 743 19.22 -8.17 -16.07
N GLY A 744 20.49 -8.24 -15.69
CA GLY A 744 21.26 -9.47 -15.84
C GLY A 744 20.85 -10.48 -14.77
N TYR A 745 20.44 -11.69 -15.13
CA TYR A 745 20.21 -12.75 -14.14
C TYR A 745 21.54 -13.30 -13.63
N MET A 746 21.65 -13.50 -12.32
CA MET A 746 22.82 -14.11 -11.70
C MET A 746 22.50 -15.50 -11.16
N TRP A 747 21.65 -15.58 -10.13
CA TRP A 747 21.34 -16.85 -9.46
C TRP A 747 20.10 -16.74 -8.57
N GLU A 748 19.62 -17.91 -8.13
CA GLU A 748 18.58 -18.09 -7.11
C GLU A 748 19.02 -19.13 -6.09
N PHE A 749 18.69 -18.89 -4.83
CA PHE A 749 18.99 -19.76 -3.70
C PHE A 749 17.77 -19.94 -2.79
N PRO A 750 17.38 -21.17 -2.45
CA PRO A 750 17.83 -22.42 -3.06
C PRO A 750 17.49 -22.48 -4.56
N LYS A 751 18.22 -23.33 -5.28
CA LYS A 751 18.03 -23.50 -6.72
C LYS A 751 16.74 -24.27 -6.98
N GLU A 752 16.08 -24.01 -8.12
CA GLU A 752 14.91 -24.79 -8.56
C GLU A 752 15.19 -26.30 -8.64
N THR A 753 16.45 -26.68 -8.89
CA THR A 753 16.91 -28.07 -9.01
C THR A 753 17.38 -28.69 -7.70
N ASP A 754 17.43 -27.94 -6.60
CA ASP A 754 17.84 -28.51 -5.32
C ASP A 754 16.82 -29.57 -4.90
N PRO A 755 17.25 -30.72 -4.37
CA PRO A 755 16.33 -31.76 -3.93
C PRO A 755 15.73 -31.39 -2.58
N ASP A 756 14.43 -31.57 -2.38
CA ASP A 756 13.80 -31.38 -1.07
C ASP A 756 14.01 -32.60 -0.16
N ASN A 757 15.23 -32.76 0.38
CA ASN A 757 15.61 -33.89 1.21
C ASN A 757 16.81 -33.55 2.12
N ALA A 758 16.56 -33.43 3.43
CA ALA A 758 17.58 -33.08 4.44
C ALA A 758 18.73 -34.10 4.55
N ALA A 759 18.55 -35.35 4.08
CA ALA A 759 19.62 -36.35 4.06
C ALA A 759 20.64 -36.12 2.93
N VAL A 760 20.33 -35.26 1.95
CA VAL A 760 21.25 -34.88 0.89
C VAL A 760 22.10 -33.71 1.37
N ALA A 761 23.38 -33.95 1.62
CA ALA A 761 24.25 -32.95 2.24
C ALA A 761 24.37 -31.63 1.45
N THR A 762 24.18 -31.67 0.12
CA THR A 762 24.20 -30.51 -0.78
C THR A 762 22.84 -29.82 -0.93
N SER A 763 21.80 -30.30 -0.24
CA SER A 763 20.45 -29.74 -0.30
C SER A 763 20.27 -28.58 0.68
N PHE A 764 19.56 -27.54 0.22
CA PHE A 764 19.21 -26.37 1.02
C PHE A 764 17.70 -26.12 1.15
N LEU A 765 16.87 -26.54 0.18
CA LEU A 765 15.41 -26.46 0.28
C LEU A 765 14.79 -26.90 1.62
N PRO A 766 15.18 -28.02 2.25
CA PRO A 766 14.57 -28.45 3.50
C PRO A 766 14.97 -27.58 4.70
N PHE A 767 15.97 -26.71 4.57
CA PHE A 767 16.48 -25.83 5.63
C PHE A 767 16.04 -24.36 5.46
N VAL A 768 15.32 -24.04 4.37
CA VAL A 768 14.86 -22.68 4.05
C VAL A 768 13.33 -22.67 3.98
N GLY A 769 12.72 -21.86 4.85
CA GLY A 769 11.31 -21.52 4.87
C GLY A 769 11.06 -20.20 4.15
N GLU A 770 10.03 -19.47 4.55
CA GLU A 770 9.72 -18.14 4.03
C GLU A 770 10.84 -17.13 4.33
N THR A 771 11.39 -16.48 3.31
CA THR A 771 12.62 -15.66 3.39
C THR A 771 12.38 -14.28 4.04
N TRP A 772 11.95 -14.26 5.30
CA TRP A 772 11.59 -13.02 6.04
C TRP A 772 12.79 -12.12 6.33
N GLY A 773 13.98 -12.71 6.54
CA GLY A 773 15.22 -11.97 6.75
C GLY A 773 15.71 -11.33 5.46
N GLN A 774 16.02 -10.03 5.51
CA GLN A 774 16.57 -9.31 4.37
C GLN A 774 18.00 -9.81 4.08
N PRO A 775 18.35 -10.15 2.82
CA PRO A 775 19.69 -10.61 2.48
C PRO A 775 20.71 -9.48 2.63
N ILE A 776 21.87 -9.73 3.23
CA ILE A 776 22.93 -8.71 3.40
C ILE A 776 24.12 -9.03 2.51
N ILE A 777 24.48 -8.10 1.63
CA ILE A 777 25.70 -8.19 0.83
C ILE A 777 26.87 -7.73 1.70
N THR A 778 28.00 -8.42 1.64
CA THR A 778 29.23 -8.07 2.37
C THR A 778 30.46 -8.68 1.70
N ARG A 779 31.63 -8.52 2.32
CA ARG A 779 32.89 -9.14 1.93
C ARG A 779 33.48 -9.98 3.04
N VAL A 780 34.09 -11.10 2.64
CA VAL A 780 34.88 -11.97 3.52
C VAL A 780 36.24 -12.27 2.91
N ARG A 781 37.16 -12.76 3.73
CA ARG A 781 38.48 -13.24 3.30
C ARG A 781 38.50 -14.75 3.25
N VAL A 782 39.01 -15.31 2.16
CA VAL A 782 39.15 -16.77 2.00
C VAL A 782 40.54 -17.21 1.57
N ASN A 783 40.90 -18.42 1.98
CA ASN A 783 42.06 -19.17 1.51
C ASN A 783 41.67 -19.98 0.29
N VAL A 784 42.47 -19.85 -0.77
CA VAL A 784 42.33 -20.66 -1.99
C VAL A 784 43.42 -21.75 -2.04
N ALA A 785 43.18 -22.84 -2.76
CA ALA A 785 44.08 -24.00 -2.81
C ALA A 785 45.54 -23.68 -3.21
N ALA A 786 45.77 -22.58 -3.94
CA ALA A 786 47.09 -22.05 -4.28
C ALA A 786 47.32 -20.66 -3.65
N ASN A 787 47.03 -20.50 -2.36
CA ASN A 787 47.13 -19.21 -1.69
C ASN A 787 48.57 -18.67 -1.75
N THR A 788 48.76 -17.64 -2.58
CA THR A 788 50.02 -16.89 -2.70
C THR A 788 49.97 -15.56 -1.96
N ASN A 789 48.81 -15.20 -1.41
CA ASN A 789 48.58 -13.99 -0.62
C ASN A 789 48.75 -14.21 0.90
N GLY A 790 49.23 -15.39 1.32
CA GLY A 790 49.53 -15.72 2.71
C GLY A 790 48.34 -15.46 3.64
N SER A 791 48.62 -14.92 4.83
CA SER A 791 47.62 -14.61 5.85
C SER A 791 46.64 -13.50 5.49
N ALA A 792 46.83 -12.80 4.37
CA ALA A 792 45.90 -11.75 3.93
C ALA A 792 44.62 -12.32 3.26
N GLY A 793 44.68 -13.56 2.76
CA GLY A 793 43.55 -14.19 2.07
C GLY A 793 43.16 -13.51 0.76
N TYR A 794 42.05 -13.95 0.15
CA TYR A 794 41.47 -13.37 -1.07
C TYR A 794 40.09 -12.79 -0.77
N GLU A 795 39.77 -11.63 -1.34
CA GLU A 795 38.46 -10.98 -1.22
C GLU A 795 37.38 -11.79 -1.93
N ARG A 796 36.27 -12.03 -1.24
CA ARG A 796 35.03 -12.57 -1.81
C ARG A 796 33.86 -11.70 -1.40
N TRP A 797 33.06 -11.33 -2.40
CA TRP A 797 31.76 -10.71 -2.19
C TRP A 797 30.72 -11.79 -1.98
N VAL A 798 29.99 -11.69 -0.89
CA VAL A 798 29.04 -12.70 -0.44
C VAL A 798 27.70 -12.09 -0.04
N ALA A 799 26.64 -12.86 -0.17
CA ALA A 799 25.32 -12.55 0.37
C ALA A 799 25.07 -13.46 1.58
N VAL A 800 24.75 -12.87 2.72
CA VAL A 800 24.35 -13.57 3.95
C VAL A 800 22.83 -13.65 3.98
N VAL A 801 22.30 -14.87 4.04
CA VAL A 801 20.86 -15.15 4.04
C VAL A 801 20.50 -16.06 5.20
N THR A 802 19.31 -15.85 5.78
CA THR A 802 18.79 -16.70 6.85
C THR A 802 17.81 -17.74 6.30
N GLY A 803 17.56 -18.78 7.09
CA GLY A 803 16.64 -19.85 6.76
C GLY A 803 15.19 -19.37 6.69
N GLY A 804 14.86 -18.25 7.35
CA GLY A 804 13.53 -17.67 7.28
C GLY A 804 12.53 -18.28 8.26
N TYR A 805 11.26 -17.91 8.09
CA TYR A 805 10.13 -18.37 8.89
C TYR A 805 9.60 -19.71 8.38
N ASP A 806 9.25 -20.62 9.29
CA ASP A 806 8.43 -21.78 8.98
C ASP A 806 7.68 -22.19 10.26
N THR A 807 6.40 -22.54 10.14
CA THR A 807 5.56 -22.90 11.29
C THR A 807 6.10 -24.11 12.05
N THR A 808 6.84 -25.02 11.39
CA THR A 808 7.47 -26.16 12.08
C THR A 808 8.68 -25.75 12.93
N GLY A 809 9.22 -24.56 12.71
CA GLY A 809 10.29 -23.95 13.50
C GLY A 809 9.82 -22.88 14.50
N ASP A 810 8.51 -22.65 14.60
CA ASP A 810 7.92 -21.64 15.49
C ASP A 810 7.48 -22.27 16.82
N PRO A 811 8.18 -22.01 17.93
CA PRO A 811 7.83 -22.62 19.22
C PRO A 811 6.57 -22.04 19.87
N ASN A 812 6.10 -20.87 19.40
CA ASN A 812 4.86 -20.25 19.86
C ASN A 812 3.65 -20.70 19.02
N ASP A 813 3.84 -21.55 18.00
CA ASP A 813 2.82 -22.37 17.36
C ASP A 813 2.96 -23.85 17.81
N PRO A 814 2.47 -24.21 19.01
CA PRO A 814 2.64 -25.56 19.57
C PRO A 814 1.90 -26.64 18.78
N VAL A 815 0.99 -26.27 17.86
CA VAL A 815 0.27 -27.22 17.01
C VAL A 815 1.17 -27.74 15.89
N ASN A 816 1.95 -26.85 15.28
CA ASN A 816 2.79 -27.16 14.12
C ASN A 816 4.27 -27.33 14.44
N TYR A 817 4.75 -26.83 15.58
CA TYR A 817 6.14 -26.95 15.99
C TYR A 817 6.64 -28.41 15.99
N ASP A 818 7.69 -28.69 15.21
CA ASP A 818 8.37 -29.98 15.20
C ASP A 818 9.82 -29.80 15.68
N PRO A 819 10.22 -30.27 16.87
CA PRO A 819 11.60 -30.13 17.34
C PRO A 819 12.64 -30.84 16.44
N ASN A 820 12.21 -31.77 15.57
CA ASN A 820 13.06 -32.43 14.58
C ASN A 820 12.96 -31.83 13.18
N GLY A 821 12.07 -30.85 12.98
CA GLY A 821 11.98 -30.07 11.76
C GLY A 821 13.29 -29.35 11.47
N THR A 822 13.56 -29.12 10.18
CA THR A 822 14.81 -28.46 9.74
C THR A 822 14.56 -27.12 9.04
N LYS A 823 13.31 -26.87 8.64
CA LYS A 823 12.93 -25.75 7.80
C LYS A 823 12.97 -24.44 8.57
N GLY A 824 13.51 -23.40 7.95
CA GLY A 824 13.75 -22.12 8.61
C GLY A 824 15.01 -22.06 9.49
N ARG A 825 15.69 -23.19 9.75
CA ARG A 825 16.75 -23.31 10.77
C ARG A 825 18.14 -23.30 10.16
N SER A 826 18.46 -22.25 9.41
CA SER A 826 19.78 -22.09 8.80
C SER A 826 20.22 -20.64 8.68
N ILE A 827 21.51 -20.43 8.46
CA ILE A 827 22.11 -19.19 7.97
C ILE A 827 23.23 -19.57 7.00
N SER A 828 23.25 -18.93 5.84
CA SER A 828 24.16 -19.28 4.74
C SER A 828 24.85 -18.05 4.17
N ILE A 829 26.10 -18.22 3.76
CA ILE A 829 26.94 -17.23 3.09
C ILE A 829 27.14 -17.72 1.66
N ILE A 830 26.64 -16.96 0.69
CA ILE A 830 26.57 -17.32 -0.73
C ILE A 830 27.55 -16.44 -1.51
N ASP A 831 28.38 -17.02 -2.38
CA ASP A 831 29.24 -16.23 -3.26
C ASP A 831 28.38 -15.46 -4.29
N VAL A 832 28.52 -14.13 -4.30
CA VAL A 832 27.66 -13.26 -5.14
C VAL A 832 27.88 -13.50 -6.63
N LYS A 833 29.07 -13.93 -7.05
CA LYS A 833 29.37 -14.17 -8.47
C LYS A 833 28.70 -15.45 -8.96
N THR A 834 28.74 -16.52 -8.17
CA THR A 834 28.33 -17.86 -8.64
C THR A 834 26.95 -18.31 -8.13
N GLY A 835 26.48 -17.77 -7.01
CA GLY A 835 25.29 -18.27 -6.31
C GLY A 835 25.52 -19.59 -5.58
N GLU A 836 26.78 -20.03 -5.43
CA GLU A 836 27.13 -21.22 -4.66
C GLU A 836 27.35 -20.89 -3.18
N VAL A 837 27.05 -21.83 -2.31
CA VAL A 837 27.22 -21.66 -0.86
C VAL A 837 28.69 -21.79 -0.48
N LEU A 838 29.22 -20.73 0.13
CA LEU A 838 30.58 -20.64 0.66
C LEU A 838 30.66 -21.17 2.10
N ALA A 839 29.62 -20.91 2.90
CA ALA A 839 29.50 -21.39 4.26
C ALA A 839 28.03 -21.52 4.67
N SER A 840 27.72 -22.43 5.59
CA SER A 840 26.37 -22.58 6.12
C SER A 840 26.39 -23.19 7.52
N LYS A 841 25.60 -22.60 8.42
CA LYS A 841 25.20 -23.22 9.68
C LYS A 841 23.73 -23.58 9.57
N ARG A 842 23.42 -24.85 9.85
CA ARG A 842 22.07 -25.41 9.74
C ARG A 842 21.84 -26.33 10.92
N TYR A 843 20.58 -26.49 11.31
CA TYR A 843 20.24 -27.39 12.42
C TYR A 843 20.81 -28.80 12.19
N ASP A 844 21.72 -29.19 13.07
CA ASP A 844 22.34 -30.50 13.10
C ASP A 844 22.51 -30.91 14.58
N PRO A 845 21.68 -31.84 15.10
CA PRO A 845 21.76 -32.26 16.50
C PRO A 845 23.06 -32.99 16.85
N THR A 846 23.89 -33.32 15.86
CA THR A 846 25.20 -33.96 16.04
C THR A 846 26.38 -32.99 15.97
N ALA A 847 26.13 -31.70 15.70
CA ALA A 847 27.16 -30.69 15.61
C ALA A 847 27.90 -30.47 16.94
N SER A 848 29.17 -30.09 16.85
CA SER A 848 30.01 -29.78 18.01
C SER A 848 29.94 -28.32 18.46
N ASP A 849 29.41 -27.44 17.61
CA ASP A 849 29.21 -26.02 17.86
C ASP A 849 27.72 -25.70 18.15
N ALA A 850 27.32 -24.43 18.11
CA ALA A 850 25.95 -24.02 18.37
C ALA A 850 24.93 -24.42 17.27
N ALA A 851 25.35 -25.07 16.17
CA ALA A 851 24.40 -25.54 15.16
C ALA A 851 23.42 -26.60 15.70
N LYS A 852 23.79 -27.31 16.77
CA LYS A 852 22.89 -28.23 17.50
C LYS A 852 21.78 -27.50 18.27
N ASP A 853 21.99 -26.22 18.57
CA ASP A 853 21.09 -25.37 19.36
C ASP A 853 20.15 -24.55 18.45
N MET A 854 20.27 -24.67 17.11
CA MET A 854 19.38 -24.06 16.11
C MET A 854 18.03 -24.78 16.03
N LEU A 855 17.30 -24.82 17.14
CA LEU A 855 16.01 -25.53 17.29
C LEU A 855 14.81 -24.74 16.75
N TYR A 856 15.01 -23.50 16.32
CA TYR A 856 13.92 -22.59 15.97
C TYR A 856 14.20 -21.91 14.63
N ALA A 857 13.14 -21.50 13.94
CA ALA A 857 13.25 -20.77 12.68
C ALA A 857 13.94 -19.41 12.90
N ILE A 858 14.63 -18.94 11.85
CA ILE A 858 15.45 -17.72 11.88
C ILE A 858 14.89 -16.72 10.85
N PRO A 859 13.78 -16.02 11.16
CA PRO A 859 13.23 -14.98 10.30
C PRO A 859 13.96 -13.64 10.41
N SER A 860 14.78 -13.46 11.45
CA SER A 860 15.55 -12.23 11.66
C SER A 860 16.49 -11.96 10.49
N THR A 861 16.67 -10.68 10.17
CA THR A 861 17.72 -10.22 9.25
C THR A 861 19.08 -10.38 9.94
N PRO A 862 20.14 -10.87 9.26
CA PRO A 862 21.45 -11.00 9.87
C PRO A 862 22.13 -9.65 10.03
N SER A 863 22.65 -9.37 11.23
CA SER A 863 23.43 -8.16 11.51
C SER A 863 24.91 -8.41 11.28
N VAL A 864 25.37 -8.07 10.07
CA VAL A 864 26.77 -8.22 9.64
C VAL A 864 27.57 -6.96 10.02
N LEU A 865 28.67 -7.13 10.75
CA LEU A 865 29.47 -6.03 11.30
C LEU A 865 30.94 -6.15 10.89
N ASP A 866 31.50 -5.01 10.47
CA ASP A 866 32.92 -4.72 10.31
C ASP A 866 33.33 -3.85 11.52
N ILE A 867 34.08 -4.40 12.45
CA ILE A 867 34.38 -3.78 13.75
C ILE A 867 35.72 -3.04 13.77
N ASP A 868 36.59 -3.30 12.80
CA ASP A 868 37.91 -2.69 12.64
C ASP A 868 38.00 -1.72 11.46
N ALA A 869 36.93 -1.60 10.67
CA ALA A 869 36.75 -0.75 9.51
C ALA A 869 37.72 -1.07 8.35
N ASP A 870 38.09 -2.35 8.19
CA ASP A 870 38.94 -2.82 7.09
C ASP A 870 38.18 -3.16 5.80
N GLY A 871 36.84 -3.09 5.83
CA GLY A 871 35.94 -3.34 4.71
C GLY A 871 35.48 -4.79 4.56
N PHE A 872 35.82 -5.66 5.51
CA PHE A 872 35.42 -7.06 5.58
C PHE A 872 34.52 -7.31 6.80
N ALA A 873 33.60 -8.26 6.67
CA ALA A 873 32.79 -8.70 7.80
C ALA A 873 33.65 -9.43 8.82
N ASP A 874 33.45 -9.10 10.09
CA ASP A 874 34.14 -9.71 11.23
C ASP A 874 33.23 -10.58 12.07
N VAL A 875 31.98 -10.14 12.29
CA VAL A 875 31.02 -10.83 13.13
C VAL A 875 29.60 -10.64 12.61
N ILE A 876 28.80 -11.70 12.71
CA ILE A 876 27.39 -11.72 12.31
C ILE A 876 26.56 -12.10 13.54
N TYR A 877 25.52 -11.32 13.84
CA TYR A 877 24.52 -11.65 14.86
C TYR A 877 23.17 -11.91 14.22
N VAL A 878 22.40 -12.87 14.74
CA VAL A 878 21.07 -13.16 14.21
C VAL A 878 20.15 -13.75 15.30
N GLY A 879 18.91 -13.26 15.36
CA GLY A 879 17.90 -13.73 16.31
C GLY A 879 17.04 -14.88 15.76
N ASP A 880 16.54 -15.75 16.64
CA ASP A 880 15.58 -16.81 16.29
C ASP A 880 14.24 -16.70 17.04
N LEU A 881 13.27 -17.53 16.67
CA LEU A 881 11.96 -17.55 17.33
C LEU A 881 11.97 -18.14 18.76
N GLY A 882 13.04 -18.83 19.16
CA GLY A 882 13.20 -19.34 20.53
C GLY A 882 13.77 -18.33 21.52
N GLY A 883 14.05 -17.10 21.07
CA GLY A 883 14.67 -16.07 21.90
C GLY A 883 16.18 -16.23 22.04
N GLN A 884 16.84 -16.89 21.08
CA GLN A 884 18.30 -16.93 20.99
C GLN A 884 18.81 -15.82 20.07
N VAL A 885 19.98 -15.29 20.39
CA VAL A 885 20.79 -14.52 19.44
C VAL A 885 22.08 -15.31 19.20
N PHE A 886 22.28 -15.77 17.97
CA PHE A 886 23.50 -16.43 17.55
C PHE A 886 24.57 -15.40 17.16
N LYS A 887 25.83 -15.78 17.34
CA LYS A 887 27.03 -15.05 16.94
C LYS A 887 27.89 -15.95 16.06
N TRP A 888 28.24 -15.45 14.89
CA TRP A 888 29.14 -16.11 13.94
C TRP A 888 30.34 -15.20 13.66
N VAL A 889 31.52 -15.61 14.13
CA VAL A 889 32.77 -14.87 13.92
C VAL A 889 33.37 -15.26 12.57
N VAL A 890 33.53 -14.29 11.68
CA VAL A 890 33.97 -14.48 10.29
C VAL A 890 35.23 -13.66 9.94
N SER A 891 35.80 -12.92 10.91
CA SER A 891 37.08 -12.17 10.74
C SER A 891 38.28 -13.05 10.33
N PRO A 892 38.40 -14.32 10.79
CA PRO A 892 39.49 -15.18 10.33
C PRO A 892 39.37 -15.51 8.83
N VAL A 893 40.49 -15.69 8.15
CA VAL A 893 40.48 -16.07 6.72
C VAL A 893 39.88 -17.48 6.55
N GLY A 894 38.66 -17.57 6.03
CA GLY A 894 37.91 -18.82 5.79
C GLY A 894 38.50 -19.69 4.69
N GLU A 895 37.84 -20.80 4.37
CA GLU A 895 38.16 -21.67 3.23
C GLU A 895 37.28 -21.33 2.02
N ASP A 896 37.85 -21.33 0.81
CA ASP A 896 37.10 -21.05 -0.42
C ASP A 896 36.42 -22.32 -0.97
N ARG A 897 35.35 -22.76 -0.29
CA ARG A 897 34.61 -23.99 -0.62
C ARG A 897 33.97 -24.00 -2.02
N VAL A 898 33.84 -22.82 -2.63
CA VAL A 898 33.32 -22.65 -3.99
C VAL A 898 34.37 -23.02 -5.04
N ASN A 899 35.66 -22.77 -4.77
CA ASN A 899 36.72 -22.85 -5.78
C ASN A 899 37.91 -23.77 -5.43
N ASP A 900 37.96 -24.33 -4.23
CA ASP A 900 39.08 -25.14 -3.73
C ASP A 900 39.01 -26.63 -4.14
N GLY A 901 37.90 -27.08 -4.74
CA GLY A 901 37.68 -28.47 -5.10
C GLY A 901 37.28 -29.37 -3.93
N SER A 902 36.95 -28.78 -2.77
CA SER A 902 36.31 -29.46 -1.65
C SER A 902 35.04 -30.19 -2.11
N PRO A 903 34.66 -31.29 -1.43
CA PRO A 903 33.34 -31.87 -1.67
C PRO A 903 32.27 -30.79 -1.49
N ALA A 904 31.34 -30.71 -2.43
CA ALA A 904 30.26 -29.72 -2.45
C ALA A 904 29.28 -29.84 -1.26
N SER A 905 29.62 -30.55 -0.19
CA SER A 905 28.83 -30.79 1.00
C SER A 905 29.47 -30.28 2.30
N ASP A 906 30.72 -29.79 2.24
CA ASP A 906 31.42 -29.29 3.42
C ASP A 906 31.37 -27.77 3.47
N TYR A 907 30.48 -27.26 4.34
CA TYR A 907 30.19 -25.84 4.55
C TYR A 907 30.56 -25.36 5.95
N SER A 908 31.28 -26.19 6.70
CA SER A 908 31.42 -26.09 8.16
C SER A 908 32.20 -24.85 8.63
N GLN A 909 33.14 -24.36 7.79
CA GLN A 909 34.08 -23.26 8.10
C GLN A 909 34.62 -23.37 9.53
N PRO A 910 35.49 -24.36 9.82
CA PRO A 910 35.86 -24.72 11.19
C PRO A 910 36.64 -23.63 11.95
N ASN A 911 37.14 -22.62 11.25
CA ASN A 911 37.82 -21.45 11.81
C ASN A 911 36.88 -20.24 12.01
N TRP A 912 35.61 -20.38 11.66
CA TRP A 912 34.57 -19.39 11.92
C TRP A 912 33.69 -19.88 13.07
N ASP A 913 34.01 -19.41 14.28
CA ASP A 913 33.34 -19.83 15.50
C ASP A 913 31.85 -19.45 15.47
N PHE A 914 31.00 -20.42 15.83
CA PHE A 914 29.56 -20.25 15.89
C PHE A 914 29.03 -20.61 17.27
N SER A 915 28.38 -19.64 17.93
CA SER A 915 27.99 -19.70 19.33
C SER A 915 26.66 -18.99 19.59
N VAL A 916 25.97 -19.35 20.68
CA VAL A 916 24.84 -18.56 21.19
C VAL A 916 25.40 -17.40 22.03
N PHE A 917 25.09 -16.16 21.65
CA PHE A 917 25.48 -14.95 22.38
C PHE A 917 24.50 -14.62 23.50
N PHE A 918 23.20 -14.73 23.24
CA PHE A 918 22.14 -14.39 24.20
C PHE A 918 21.02 -15.42 24.18
N GLN A 919 20.41 -15.66 25.33
CA GLN A 919 19.19 -16.47 25.48
C GLN A 919 18.17 -15.74 26.37
N ALA A 920 17.01 -15.44 25.80
CA ALA A 920 15.87 -14.87 26.50
C ALA A 920 15.18 -15.96 27.36
N PRO A 921 14.58 -15.60 28.52
CA PRO A 921 13.88 -16.58 29.34
C PRO A 921 12.56 -17.02 28.69
N THR A 922 12.07 -18.20 29.06
CA THR A 922 10.74 -18.69 28.66
C THR A 922 9.77 -18.64 29.82
N THR A 923 8.48 -18.59 29.51
CA THR A 923 7.41 -18.51 30.52
C THR A 923 6.50 -19.70 30.38
N PHE A 924 6.44 -20.57 31.40
CA PHE A 924 5.57 -21.74 31.41
C PHE A 924 4.25 -21.46 32.12
N ASP A 925 3.15 -21.59 31.38
CA ASP A 925 1.81 -21.55 31.94
C ASP A 925 1.38 -22.96 32.39
N GLY A 926 1.42 -23.19 33.71
CA GLY A 926 1.01 -24.46 34.30
C GLY A 926 -0.48 -24.80 34.14
N SER A 927 -1.32 -23.85 33.72
CA SER A 927 -2.75 -24.08 33.53
C SER A 927 -3.07 -24.68 32.15
N THR A 928 -2.38 -24.23 31.10
CA THR A 928 -2.54 -24.74 29.73
C THR A 928 -1.47 -25.76 29.35
N GLY A 929 -0.34 -25.79 30.07
CA GLY A 929 0.83 -26.58 29.70
C GLY A 929 1.63 -25.96 28.55
N THR A 930 1.38 -24.70 28.21
CA THR A 930 2.04 -23.97 27.12
C THR A 930 3.28 -23.25 27.62
N THR A 931 4.34 -23.24 26.82
CA THR A 931 5.52 -22.40 27.07
C THR A 931 5.55 -21.26 26.06
N TYR A 932 5.64 -20.04 26.56
CA TYR A 932 5.76 -18.84 25.76
C TYR A 932 7.22 -18.42 25.63
N TYR A 933 7.63 -18.14 24.40
CA TYR A 933 8.97 -17.72 24.02
C TYR A 933 8.98 -16.25 23.62
N LYS A 934 10.11 -15.59 23.85
CA LYS A 934 10.34 -14.20 23.43
C LYS A 934 11.02 -14.18 22.08
N SER A 935 10.22 -14.28 21.02
CA SER A 935 10.74 -14.46 19.67
C SER A 935 11.39 -13.19 19.11
N PHE A 936 12.47 -13.37 18.34
CA PHE A 936 13.18 -12.29 17.66
C PHE A 936 12.96 -12.36 16.15
N TYR A 937 12.07 -11.50 15.63
CA TYR A 937 11.82 -11.36 14.19
C TYR A 937 12.68 -10.31 13.50
N PHE A 938 13.26 -9.38 14.26
CA PHE A 938 13.99 -8.22 13.74
C PHE A 938 15.50 -8.34 14.01
N PRO A 939 16.34 -7.68 13.19
CA PRO A 939 17.79 -7.75 13.37
C PRO A 939 18.21 -7.08 14.69
N PRO A 940 19.22 -7.62 15.40
CA PRO A 940 19.91 -6.89 16.45
C PRO A 940 20.65 -5.68 15.89
N ALA A 941 20.39 -4.47 16.40
CA ALA A 941 21.20 -3.30 16.09
C ALA A 941 22.49 -3.33 16.93
N ALA A 942 23.60 -2.82 16.39
CA ALA A 942 24.85 -2.77 17.13
C ALA A 942 25.61 -1.46 16.93
N ALA A 943 26.24 -0.97 18.00
CA ALA A 943 27.14 0.18 17.95
C ALA A 943 28.31 0.01 18.92
N LYS A 944 29.45 0.61 18.59
CA LYS A 944 30.65 0.57 19.42
C LYS A 944 30.64 1.74 20.40
N LEU A 945 30.74 1.46 21.69
CA LEU A 945 30.91 2.47 22.74
C LEU A 945 32.17 2.13 23.53
N GLY A 946 33.22 2.93 23.33
CA GLY A 946 34.56 2.62 23.84
C GLY A 946 35.16 1.40 23.14
N SER A 947 35.60 0.40 23.92
CA SER A 947 36.25 -0.82 23.41
C SER A 947 35.30 -2.01 23.26
N SER A 948 33.99 -1.80 23.38
CA SER A 948 33.02 -2.89 23.40
C SER A 948 31.87 -2.62 22.45
N LEU A 949 31.32 -3.70 21.93
CA LEU A 949 30.17 -3.68 21.06
C LEU A 949 28.91 -3.78 21.91
N TRP A 950 27.95 -2.90 21.66
CA TRP A 950 26.65 -2.91 22.34
C TRP A 950 25.60 -3.33 21.32
N LEU A 951 24.83 -4.35 21.66
CA LEU A 951 23.74 -4.88 20.86
C LEU A 951 22.40 -4.48 21.48
N SER A 952 21.45 -4.11 20.65
CA SER A 952 20.08 -3.73 21.02
C SER A 952 19.09 -4.53 20.20
N PHE A 953 18.14 -5.20 20.85
CA PHE A 953 17.19 -6.09 20.20
C PHE A 953 15.93 -6.26 21.04
N GLY A 954 14.76 -6.14 20.41
CA GLY A 954 13.45 -6.31 21.04
C GLY A 954 12.79 -7.61 20.65
N SER A 955 12.09 -8.24 21.60
CA SER A 955 11.22 -9.39 21.30
C SER A 955 9.84 -8.91 20.84
N GLY A 956 9.19 -9.70 20.01
CA GLY A 956 7.85 -9.39 19.53
C GLY A 956 7.38 -10.41 18.51
N GLU A 957 6.13 -10.85 18.65
CA GLU A 957 5.52 -11.77 17.70
C GLU A 957 5.00 -11.05 16.47
N ARG A 958 5.31 -11.58 15.30
CA ARG A 958 4.83 -11.04 14.03
C ARG A 958 3.83 -11.94 13.32
N LYS A 959 3.82 -13.25 13.60
CA LYS A 959 2.81 -14.15 13.04
C LYS A 959 1.46 -14.04 13.75
N ASN A 960 1.47 -13.87 15.07
CA ASN A 960 0.26 -13.72 15.88
C ASN A 960 0.18 -12.30 16.47
N LEU A 961 -0.20 -11.35 15.61
CA LEU A 961 -0.30 -9.94 16.02
C LEU A 961 -1.44 -9.69 17.00
N ASN A 962 -2.49 -10.51 17.01
CA ASN A 962 -3.69 -10.27 17.80
C ASN A 962 -3.63 -10.82 19.23
N PHE A 963 -2.56 -11.52 19.61
CA PHE A 963 -2.40 -12.04 20.97
C PHE A 963 -2.35 -10.90 22.03
N PRO A 964 -3.37 -10.77 22.90
CA PRO A 964 -3.49 -9.63 23.82
C PRO A 964 -2.66 -9.76 25.10
N GLY A 965 -1.86 -10.82 25.23
CA GLY A 965 -1.20 -11.17 26.48
C GLY A 965 -2.12 -11.87 27.48
N ILE A 966 -1.53 -12.34 28.57
CA ILE A 966 -2.17 -13.10 29.64
C ILE A 966 -1.91 -12.38 30.96
N PRO A 967 -2.93 -11.70 31.53
CA PRO A 967 -2.77 -10.96 32.76
C PRO A 967 -2.16 -11.76 33.91
N GLY A 968 -1.02 -11.27 34.41
CA GLY A 968 -0.31 -11.84 35.57
C GLY A 968 0.61 -13.03 35.25
N LEU A 969 0.74 -13.39 33.97
CA LEU A 969 1.80 -14.25 33.48
C LEU A 969 2.93 -13.34 32.91
N ASP A 970 4.18 -13.80 32.96
CA ASP A 970 5.35 -12.99 32.57
C ASP A 970 5.80 -13.32 31.13
N GLU A 971 4.87 -13.47 30.20
CA GLU A 971 5.13 -13.70 28.77
C GLU A 971 5.39 -12.41 27.98
N ASN A 972 5.22 -11.25 28.62
CA ASN A 972 5.42 -9.90 28.07
C ASN A 972 6.63 -9.75 27.15
N ASN A 973 6.59 -8.89 26.14
CA ASN A 973 7.81 -8.68 25.36
C ASN A 973 8.85 -7.85 26.11
N ARG A 974 10.12 -8.04 25.77
CA ARG A 974 11.26 -7.36 26.39
C ARG A 974 12.06 -6.63 25.33
N PHE A 975 12.65 -5.51 25.70
CA PHE A 975 13.75 -4.92 24.95
C PHE A 975 15.06 -5.14 25.69
N TYR A 976 16.06 -5.67 24.99
CA TYR A 976 17.37 -5.98 25.56
C TYR A 976 18.44 -5.08 24.97
N VAL A 977 19.36 -4.64 25.83
CA VAL A 977 20.63 -4.03 25.45
C VAL A 977 21.75 -4.78 26.16
N ALA A 978 22.62 -5.43 25.39
CA ALA A 978 23.67 -6.30 25.91
C ALA A 978 25.04 -5.97 25.28
N LYS A 979 26.08 -6.03 26.10
CA LYS A 979 27.46 -5.70 25.71
C LYS A 979 28.23 -6.97 25.36
N ASP A 980 28.77 -7.05 24.15
CA ASP A 980 29.80 -8.00 23.76
C ASP A 980 31.19 -7.38 24.01
N ALA A 981 31.89 -7.94 24.99
CA ALA A 981 33.24 -7.50 25.36
C ALA A 981 34.34 -8.15 24.51
N ASP A 982 34.04 -9.22 23.76
CA ASP A 982 34.98 -9.96 22.93
C ASP A 982 34.31 -10.38 21.60
N PRO A 983 33.95 -9.41 20.73
CA PRO A 983 33.20 -9.66 19.51
C PRO A 983 33.88 -10.65 18.53
N GLU A 984 35.20 -10.83 18.60
CA GLU A 984 35.96 -11.77 17.76
C GLU A 984 36.29 -13.09 18.46
N ASN A 985 35.78 -13.33 19.69
CA ASN A 985 36.07 -14.53 20.48
C ASN A 985 37.59 -14.79 20.69
N THR A 986 38.40 -13.74 20.83
CA THR A 986 39.85 -13.86 21.06
C THR A 986 40.21 -14.50 22.40
N LEU A 987 39.30 -14.47 23.36
CA LEU A 987 39.40 -15.10 24.68
C LEU A 987 38.69 -16.47 24.72
N GLY A 988 38.13 -16.91 23.59
CA GLY A 988 37.33 -18.13 23.44
C GLY A 988 35.83 -17.86 23.50
N VAL A 989 35.04 -18.90 23.18
CA VAL A 989 33.57 -18.83 23.20
C VAL A 989 33.06 -18.75 24.64
N ALA A 990 32.41 -17.64 24.98
CA ALA A 990 31.78 -17.42 26.28
C ALA A 990 30.44 -18.17 26.41
N ALA A 991 29.95 -18.30 27.66
CA ALA A 991 28.59 -18.75 27.88
C ALA A 991 27.59 -17.67 27.42
N PRO A 992 26.37 -18.03 26.98
CA PRO A 992 25.36 -17.07 26.57
C PRO A 992 25.01 -16.11 27.71
N VAL A 993 24.84 -14.84 27.38
CA VAL A 993 24.24 -13.84 28.29
C VAL A 993 22.77 -14.19 28.47
N VAL A 994 22.30 -14.16 29.72
CA VAL A 994 20.88 -14.34 30.05
C VAL A 994 20.32 -13.09 30.73
N GLU A 995 19.00 -12.97 30.78
CA GLU A 995 18.32 -11.79 31.36
C GLU A 995 18.78 -11.48 32.80
N THR A 996 19.08 -12.50 33.62
CA THR A 996 19.57 -12.30 35.00
C THR A 996 20.96 -11.67 35.09
N ASP A 997 21.71 -11.63 33.99
CA ASP A 997 22.99 -10.93 33.92
C ASP A 997 22.82 -9.43 33.64
N LEU A 998 21.62 -8.98 33.25
CA LEU A 998 21.32 -7.60 32.86
C LEU A 998 20.62 -6.81 33.99
N THR A 999 20.63 -5.48 33.90
CA THR A 999 19.88 -4.60 34.81
C THR A 999 18.46 -4.39 34.31
N ASP A 1000 17.45 -4.69 35.13
CA ASP A 1000 16.05 -4.33 34.87
C ASP A 1000 15.86 -2.81 35.07
N VAL A 1001 15.44 -2.10 34.01
CA VAL A 1001 15.13 -0.67 34.01
C VAL A 1001 13.66 -0.38 33.70
N SER A 1002 12.78 -1.38 33.81
CA SER A 1002 11.34 -1.25 33.51
C SER A 1002 10.66 -0.19 34.38
N GLY A 1003 11.09 -0.04 35.63
CA GLY A 1003 10.48 0.89 36.60
C GLY A 1003 10.95 2.35 36.52
N SER A 1004 11.88 2.70 35.61
CA SER A 1004 12.41 4.07 35.50
C SER A 1004 12.93 4.35 34.10
N SER A 1005 12.51 5.46 33.50
CA SER A 1005 13.00 5.97 32.21
C SER A 1005 14.21 6.91 32.34
N ALA A 1006 14.74 7.11 33.55
CA ALA A 1006 15.97 7.87 33.79
C ALA A 1006 17.23 7.02 33.52
N CYS A 1007 18.36 7.69 33.26
CA CYS A 1007 19.64 7.04 33.01
C CYS A 1007 20.06 6.09 34.16
N ALA A 1008 20.19 4.80 33.86
CA ALA A 1008 20.57 3.78 34.83
C ALA A 1008 22.09 3.71 35.08
N SER A 1009 22.49 3.41 36.32
CA SER A 1009 23.88 3.10 36.64
C SER A 1009 24.15 1.61 36.42
N LEU A 1010 24.83 1.26 35.33
CA LEU A 1010 25.08 -0.13 34.94
C LEU A 1010 26.35 -0.69 35.61
N SER A 1011 26.19 -1.73 36.43
CA SER A 1011 27.31 -2.56 36.94
C SER A 1011 27.40 -3.92 36.24
N THR A 1012 26.43 -4.21 35.37
CA THR A 1012 26.22 -5.42 34.58
C THR A 1012 26.63 -5.19 33.12
N PRO A 1013 26.73 -6.25 32.29
CA PRO A 1013 26.97 -6.14 30.85
C PRO A 1013 25.78 -5.60 30.03
N GLY A 1014 24.83 -4.87 30.62
CA GLY A 1014 23.71 -4.28 29.89
C GLY A 1014 22.44 -4.10 30.71
N TYR A 1015 21.32 -3.84 30.05
CA TYR A 1015 20.02 -3.63 30.68
C TYR A 1015 18.87 -4.17 29.82
N PHE A 1016 17.69 -4.27 30.40
CA PHE A 1016 16.45 -4.58 29.69
C PHE A 1016 15.27 -3.84 30.30
N PHE A 1017 14.19 -3.70 29.54
CA PHE A 1017 12.89 -3.30 30.06
C PHE A 1017 11.78 -4.19 29.50
N THR A 1018 10.74 -4.38 30.30
CA THR A 1018 9.57 -5.20 29.99
C THR A 1018 8.44 -4.32 29.48
N LEU A 1019 7.77 -4.78 28.43
CA LEU A 1019 6.58 -4.17 27.88
C LEU A 1019 5.31 -4.62 28.64
N PRO A 1020 4.20 -3.87 28.57
CA PRO A 1020 2.88 -4.32 29.01
C PRO A 1020 2.38 -5.61 28.34
N ASP A 1021 1.28 -6.17 28.84
CA ASP A 1021 0.63 -7.35 28.26
C ASP A 1021 0.21 -7.06 26.81
N GLY A 1022 0.50 -8.00 25.90
CA GLY A 1022 0.13 -7.92 24.49
C GLY A 1022 0.99 -7.01 23.61
N GLU A 1023 1.70 -6.04 24.19
CA GLU A 1023 2.60 -5.13 23.47
C GLU A 1023 3.84 -5.88 22.94
N LYS A 1024 4.27 -5.56 21.72
CA LYS A 1024 5.33 -6.27 20.98
C LYS A 1024 6.07 -5.32 20.06
N PHE A 1025 7.37 -5.51 19.90
CA PHE A 1025 8.14 -4.79 18.88
C PHE A 1025 7.87 -5.39 17.50
N VAL A 1026 7.45 -4.55 16.55
CA VAL A 1026 7.00 -4.97 15.21
C VAL A 1026 7.79 -4.31 14.08
N THR A 1027 8.91 -3.66 14.41
CA THR A 1027 9.78 -2.97 13.44
C THR A 1027 11.25 -3.23 13.71
N ARG A 1028 12.09 -2.93 12.72
CA ARG A 1028 13.54 -2.96 12.86
C ARG A 1028 14.00 -2.03 13.99
N THR A 1029 14.97 -2.50 14.78
CA THR A 1029 15.73 -1.66 15.72
C THR A 1029 16.88 -0.99 14.98
N ASP A 1030 17.07 0.31 15.18
CA ASP A 1030 18.19 1.06 14.63
C ASP A 1030 18.84 1.96 15.70
N ILE A 1031 20.08 2.38 15.44
CA ILE A 1031 20.86 3.23 16.34
C ILE A 1031 21.38 4.45 15.58
N PHE A 1032 21.07 5.65 16.08
CA PHE A 1032 21.54 6.91 15.53
C PHE A 1032 21.95 7.86 16.65
N ALA A 1033 23.12 8.49 16.53
CA ALA A 1033 23.65 9.44 17.53
C ALA A 1033 23.68 8.92 18.99
N GLY A 1034 23.80 7.59 19.19
CA GLY A 1034 23.79 6.96 20.52
C GLY A 1034 22.39 6.73 21.11
N LEU A 1035 21.34 7.03 20.35
CA LEU A 1035 19.96 6.70 20.65
C LEU A 1035 19.54 5.44 19.88
N VAL A 1036 18.82 4.57 20.56
CA VAL A 1036 18.13 3.41 20.00
C VAL A 1036 16.70 3.84 19.69
N PHE A 1037 16.17 3.43 18.55
CA PHE A 1037 14.75 3.63 18.23
C PHE A 1037 14.13 2.40 17.59
N VAL A 1038 12.87 2.16 17.93
CA VAL A 1038 12.07 1.01 17.51
C VAL A 1038 10.58 1.31 17.76
N ALA A 1039 9.69 0.79 16.93
CA ALA A 1039 8.25 0.89 17.14
C ALA A 1039 7.64 -0.44 17.63
N SER A 1040 6.64 -0.31 18.51
CA SER A 1040 5.82 -1.39 19.05
C SER A 1040 4.37 -1.28 18.57
N TYR A 1041 3.64 -2.36 18.77
CA TYR A 1041 2.23 -2.49 18.50
C TYR A 1041 1.55 -3.23 19.65
N VAL A 1042 0.37 -2.75 20.04
CA VAL A 1042 -0.52 -3.35 21.02
C VAL A 1042 -1.79 -3.77 20.31
N PRO A 1043 -2.16 -5.06 20.32
CA PRO A 1043 -3.41 -5.48 19.70
C PRO A 1043 -4.63 -4.89 20.40
N PRO A 1044 -5.75 -4.80 19.68
CA PRO A 1044 -7.02 -4.40 20.27
C PRO A 1044 -7.42 -5.34 21.42
N VAL A 1045 -7.84 -4.76 22.54
CA VAL A 1045 -8.49 -5.50 23.64
C VAL A 1045 -9.99 -5.20 23.74
N THR A 1046 -10.51 -4.43 22.78
CA THR A 1046 -11.86 -3.87 22.80
C THR A 1046 -12.72 -4.43 21.68
N THR A 1047 -14.04 -4.51 21.90
CA THR A 1047 -15.03 -4.76 20.84
C THR A 1047 -15.31 -3.53 19.98
N ASP A 1048 -14.68 -2.40 20.30
CA ASP A 1048 -14.85 -1.14 19.59
C ASP A 1048 -14.18 -1.23 18.20
N PRO A 1049 -14.95 -1.13 17.10
CA PRO A 1049 -14.40 -1.21 15.76
C PRO A 1049 -13.42 -0.06 15.46
N CYS A 1050 -13.51 1.09 16.12
CA CYS A 1050 -12.51 2.13 15.91
C CYS A 1050 -11.13 1.80 16.46
N ASN A 1051 -11.09 0.92 17.46
CA ASN A 1051 -9.87 0.49 18.10
C ASN A 1051 -9.45 -0.93 17.69
N GLN A 1052 -10.15 -1.57 16.73
CA GLN A 1052 -9.86 -2.94 16.28
C GLN A 1052 -8.53 -3.11 15.54
N ILE A 1053 -7.89 -2.02 15.11
CA ILE A 1053 -6.59 -2.07 14.43
C ILE A 1053 -5.44 -2.17 15.44
N GLY A 1054 -5.66 -1.82 16.71
CA GLY A 1054 -4.63 -1.76 17.76
C GLY A 1054 -3.80 -0.47 17.73
N ASN A 1055 -2.94 -0.28 18.74
CA ASN A 1055 -2.23 0.98 18.97
C ASN A 1055 -0.74 0.82 18.68
N ALA A 1056 -0.14 1.80 18.00
CA ALA A 1056 1.30 1.90 17.79
C ALA A 1056 1.96 2.81 18.83
N ALA A 1057 3.23 2.53 19.11
CA ALA A 1057 4.09 3.46 19.84
C ALA A 1057 5.53 3.39 19.32
N ILE A 1058 6.29 4.48 19.46
CA ILE A 1058 7.72 4.50 19.21
C ILE A 1058 8.48 4.63 20.53
N TYR A 1059 9.55 3.88 20.65
CA TYR A 1059 10.51 3.97 21.73
C TYR A 1059 11.77 4.63 21.23
N ILE A 1060 12.25 5.68 21.91
CA ILE A 1060 13.55 6.30 21.68
C ILE A 1060 14.28 6.47 23.02
N PHE A 1061 15.48 5.90 23.14
CA PHE A 1061 16.23 5.93 24.39
C PHE A 1061 17.75 5.79 24.19
N SER A 1062 18.53 6.22 25.18
CA SER A 1062 19.99 6.15 25.19
C SER A 1062 20.50 4.71 25.23
N LEU A 1063 21.35 4.34 24.27
CA LEU A 1063 22.04 3.04 24.23
C LEU A 1063 22.89 2.78 25.48
N ALA A 1064 23.44 3.83 26.09
CA ALA A 1064 24.43 3.69 27.15
C ALA A 1064 23.83 3.39 28.53
N CYS A 1065 22.57 3.80 28.77
CA CYS A 1065 21.96 3.68 30.09
C CYS A 1065 20.43 3.60 30.09
N GLY A 1066 19.78 3.55 28.93
CA GLY A 1066 18.34 3.43 28.81
C GLY A 1066 17.54 4.68 29.19
N GLU A 1067 18.15 5.87 29.23
CA GLU A 1067 17.40 7.11 29.45
C GLU A 1067 16.45 7.42 28.28
N GLY A 1068 15.20 7.78 28.54
CA GLY A 1068 14.23 8.15 27.52
C GLY A 1068 14.55 9.47 26.81
N TYR A 1069 14.25 9.56 25.52
CA TYR A 1069 14.44 10.76 24.71
C TYR A 1069 13.34 11.80 24.92
N PHE A 1070 12.10 11.34 25.10
CA PHE A 1070 10.94 12.22 25.26
C PHE A 1070 10.87 12.75 26.70
N VAL A 1071 9.99 13.72 26.92
CA VAL A 1071 9.68 14.24 28.24
C VAL A 1071 8.19 14.11 28.51
N ASP A 1072 7.84 13.52 29.66
CA ASP A 1072 6.44 13.42 30.09
C ASP A 1072 5.87 14.81 30.47
N GLY A 1073 4.55 14.88 30.70
CA GLY A 1073 3.89 16.13 31.11
C GLY A 1073 4.37 16.70 32.47
N SER A 1074 5.20 15.96 33.21
CA SER A 1074 5.85 16.38 34.46
C SER A 1074 7.32 16.76 34.28
N GLY A 1075 7.88 16.67 33.06
CA GLY A 1075 9.26 16.97 32.72
C GLY A 1075 10.27 15.86 33.02
N ASN A 1076 9.82 14.62 33.29
CA ASN A 1076 10.72 13.48 33.44
C ASN A 1076 11.01 12.83 32.07
N ALA A 1077 12.16 12.20 31.92
CA ALA A 1077 12.49 11.44 30.72
C ALA A 1077 11.47 10.30 30.50
N ASP A 1078 11.03 10.12 29.27
CA ASP A 1078 10.17 9.02 28.83
C ASP A 1078 10.74 8.38 27.56
N ARG A 1079 10.64 7.06 27.49
CA ARG A 1079 11.12 6.28 26.34
C ARG A 1079 10.10 6.26 25.23
N LYS A 1080 8.82 6.38 25.57
CA LYS A 1080 7.69 6.07 24.70
C LYS A 1080 7.01 7.34 24.20
N LEU A 1081 6.61 7.33 22.94
CA LEU A 1081 5.64 8.25 22.36
C LEU A 1081 4.55 7.40 21.67
N ASP A 1082 3.29 7.64 22.01
CA ASP A 1082 2.17 6.96 21.36
C ASP A 1082 1.99 7.53 19.95
N LEU A 1083 1.82 6.63 18.98
CA LEU A 1083 1.76 6.93 17.55
C LEU A 1083 0.34 6.87 16.99
N ASP A 1084 -0.70 6.64 17.81
CA ASP A 1084 -2.11 6.45 17.41
C ASP A 1084 -2.51 5.01 17.00
N VAL A 1085 -3.79 4.82 16.67
CA VAL A 1085 -4.46 3.54 16.34
C VAL A 1085 -4.12 3.09 14.92
N ALA A 1086 -2.95 2.45 14.78
CA ALA A 1086 -2.47 1.92 13.51
C ALA A 1086 -1.36 0.88 13.72
N MET A 1087 -0.94 0.22 12.65
CA MET A 1087 0.30 -0.54 12.58
C MET A 1087 1.44 0.36 12.08
N PRO A 1088 2.60 0.40 12.75
CA PRO A 1088 3.72 1.24 12.32
C PRO A 1088 4.63 0.54 11.31
N THR A 1089 5.23 1.33 10.44
CA THR A 1089 6.25 0.85 9.47
C THR A 1089 7.65 0.92 10.05
N ASP A 1090 8.63 0.28 9.40
CA ASP A 1090 10.04 0.37 9.82
C ASP A 1090 10.52 1.83 9.82
N PRO A 1091 11.03 2.37 10.96
CA PRO A 1091 11.51 3.74 11.02
C PRO A 1091 12.67 4.02 10.07
N GLN A 1092 12.64 5.16 9.38
CA GLN A 1092 13.70 5.59 8.47
C GLN A 1092 14.39 6.85 8.98
N VAL A 1093 15.72 6.80 9.09
CA VAL A 1093 16.52 7.99 9.43
C VAL A 1093 16.80 8.80 8.17
N SER A 1094 16.46 10.07 8.26
CA SER A 1094 16.79 11.10 7.28
C SER A 1094 17.84 12.02 7.89
N VAL A 1095 19.05 12.01 7.34
CA VAL A 1095 20.11 12.96 7.70
C VAL A 1095 20.04 14.18 6.78
N GLY A 1096 19.87 15.37 7.36
CA GLY A 1096 19.82 16.61 6.58
C GLY A 1096 21.21 17.14 6.19
N PRO A 1097 21.28 18.22 5.40
CA PRO A 1097 22.54 18.82 4.96
C PRO A 1097 23.47 19.18 6.13
N ASP A 1098 24.76 18.88 5.97
CA ASP A 1098 25.81 19.08 6.99
C ASP A 1098 25.56 18.35 8.33
N GLY A 1099 24.69 17.34 8.35
CA GLY A 1099 24.36 16.57 9.57
C GLY A 1099 23.37 17.29 10.50
N LYS A 1100 22.65 18.28 9.98
CA LYS A 1100 21.62 19.06 10.70
C LYS A 1100 20.21 18.69 10.25
N ASP A 1101 19.21 19.09 11.02
CA ASP A 1101 17.78 18.85 10.72
C ASP A 1101 17.50 17.35 10.49
N ASN A 1102 18.17 16.51 11.29
CA ASN A 1102 18.01 15.06 11.23
C ASN A 1102 16.61 14.70 11.71
N ARG A 1103 15.95 13.75 11.03
CA ARG A 1103 14.61 13.30 11.37
C ARG A 1103 14.48 11.79 11.26
N ILE A 1104 13.59 11.22 12.06
CA ILE A 1104 13.07 9.86 11.85
C ILE A 1104 11.70 9.99 11.22
N TYR A 1105 11.45 9.29 10.12
CA TYR A 1105 10.14 9.16 9.49
C TYR A 1105 9.55 7.77 9.78
N ILE A 1106 8.28 7.73 10.17
CA ILE A 1106 7.49 6.51 10.35
C ILE A 1106 6.14 6.75 9.69
N GLU A 1107 5.70 5.83 8.85
CA GLU A 1107 4.33 5.81 8.36
C GLU A 1107 3.48 4.84 9.19
N LEU A 1108 2.20 5.13 9.24
CA LEU A 1108 1.19 4.32 9.89
C LEU A 1108 0.21 3.74 8.88
N SER A 1109 -0.40 2.62 9.26
CA SER A 1109 -1.42 1.95 8.45
C SER A 1109 -2.69 2.78 8.19
N ASN A 1110 -2.83 3.96 8.81
CA ASN A 1110 -3.96 4.90 8.68
C ASN A 1110 -3.67 6.11 7.75
N ALA A 1111 -2.61 6.07 6.95
CA ALA A 1111 -2.15 7.16 6.06
C ALA A 1111 -1.35 8.29 6.69
N GLU A 1112 -1.03 8.20 7.97
CA GLU A 1112 -0.29 9.26 8.64
C GLU A 1112 1.23 9.04 8.54
N LEU A 1113 1.93 10.07 8.06
CA LEU A 1113 3.38 10.14 8.16
C LEU A 1113 3.74 10.94 9.41
N MET A 1114 4.55 10.37 10.29
CA MET A 1114 5.12 11.11 11.41
C MET A 1114 6.61 11.32 11.23
N SER A 1115 7.04 12.53 11.57
CA SER A 1115 8.46 12.87 11.66
C SER A 1115 8.86 13.33 13.05
N ILE A 1116 10.00 12.82 13.52
CA ILE A 1116 10.55 13.13 14.85
C ILE A 1116 11.94 13.73 14.67
N GLY A 1117 12.13 14.95 15.16
CA GLY A 1117 13.43 15.64 15.14
C GLY A 1117 14.49 14.91 15.97
N MET A 1118 15.66 14.73 15.39
CA MET A 1118 16.83 14.07 15.99
C MET A 1118 17.98 15.07 16.25
N PRO A 1119 18.89 14.77 17.19
CA PRO A 1119 20.06 15.61 17.43
C PRO A 1119 20.92 15.82 16.18
N ASP A 1120 21.50 17.01 16.05
CA ASP A 1120 22.54 17.31 15.05
C ASP A 1120 23.78 16.43 15.28
N VAL A 1121 24.40 15.99 14.18
CA VAL A 1121 25.65 15.22 14.24
C VAL A 1121 26.79 16.11 13.74
N ASP A 1122 27.73 16.45 14.62
CA ASP A 1122 28.94 17.17 14.21
C ASP A 1122 29.71 16.31 13.20
N GLY A 1123 30.10 16.90 12.06
CA GLY A 1123 30.78 16.23 10.92
C GLY A 1123 32.14 15.57 11.20
N ALA A 1124 32.50 15.38 12.47
CA ALA A 1124 33.67 14.66 12.97
C ALA A 1124 33.33 13.30 13.62
N VAL A 1125 32.05 12.95 13.77
CA VAL A 1125 31.64 11.64 14.29
C VAL A 1125 31.58 10.64 13.13
N THR A 1126 32.56 9.74 13.06
CA THR A 1126 32.42 8.49 12.32
C THR A 1126 31.37 7.65 13.02
N SER A 1127 30.10 7.86 12.64
CA SER A 1127 29.04 6.90 12.93
C SER A 1127 29.45 5.56 12.30
N LEU A 1128 29.67 4.56 13.15
CA LEU A 1128 29.71 3.16 12.73
C LEU A 1128 28.29 2.81 12.29
N TYR A 1129 27.95 3.16 11.06
CA TYR A 1129 26.70 2.74 10.44
C TYR A 1129 26.81 1.26 10.12
N TRP A 1130 25.94 0.48 10.74
CA TRP A 1130 25.46 -0.75 10.11
C TRP A 1130 24.83 -0.34 8.76
N ARG A 1131 25.32 -0.91 7.64
CA ARG A 1131 24.95 -0.68 6.22
C ARG A 1131 25.79 0.27 5.34
N MET A 1132 27.05 0.59 5.64
CA MET A 1132 27.92 1.25 4.63
C MET A 1132 28.38 0.26 3.54
N LEU A 1133 27.48 -0.08 2.62
CA LEU A 1133 27.81 -0.48 1.25
C LEU A 1133 27.29 0.51 0.19
N ASP A 1134 26.63 1.60 0.59
CA ASP A 1134 26.16 2.67 -0.32
C ASP A 1134 26.88 4.01 -0.13
#